data_AF-A0A376EAX7-F1
#
_entry.id   AF-A0A376EAX7-F1
#
_cell.length_a   1.000
_cell.length_b   1.000
_cell.length_c   1.000
_cell.angle_alpha   90.00
_cell.angle_beta   90.00
_cell.angle_gamma   90.00
#
_symmetry.space_group_name_H-M   'P 1'
#
loop_
_entity.id
_entity.type
_entity.pdbx_description
1 polymer ?
#
loop_
_entity_poly.entity_id
_entity_poly.type
_entity_poly.pdbx_seq_one_letter_code
_entity_poly.pdbx_strand_id
1 'polypeptide(L)'
;MFKDDQSIKGQSSKGSVKKNIMASQQLKNAENNAVQKIDEKLHKADEAVKKSAKKAQEIYSGTAQNSKMFMNQTLVPNNPSITENKVWAKQPTSKIHNAAAIPESLIAGINRVVMLDIVIEGQIIKHFKHFKLAQSASRHHEFSLTLAHDTLGSPENHNLQEAQNFLGKRITVVFQYKDIEEGPERNFVGVITEVGFSQEKGNLGNIILTGFSPTVLLDAAPHIQSFGGGQEVSLNSIAHHVIKEGLGSNKFDFRVDAQHGNVPYSSQYEETHYNYLARIAEAYGEQFYYDGEVLHFGKLPPQEKPVMLTYGSSVSDIAIKMKAQHVSPSFYGYNSSKNEKLTTGSSKISHTSDIAKRAYEISERTFKTPSLRVAPIKATSFMDIDASQKGTAGSKASEVFITSGTTTVPFLYPGCNADIEMRKADSSDTAYFTKLMIIGVTHEVDARGYYEGTFEAIAADTGFIPRPEFEIPKAEPQFAKVISNSDPSDQGRVKVQFDWQAGQDTTEFIRVMSPDAGSSDKVNKNRGFMSVPEVGDQIIVNFVHQHPDRPFVMGGMFHGGIGAGGGAGNNVMSFSGRSGAELKYDNGAGSMNLKDQGGANMFFDGAGNVVHNANNDSTKTVGNNKTDKIGNNKNSKLDVTI
;
A
#
# COMPACT_ATOMS: atom_id res chain seq x y z
N MET A 1 10.00 -76.97 -69.39
CA MET A 1 11.26 -77.29 -70.11
C MET A 1 12.34 -77.45 -69.05
N PHE A 2 12.72 -78.71 -68.75
CA PHE A 2 14.01 -79.21 -68.20
C PHE A 2 14.63 -78.47 -66.99
N LYS A 3 15.01 -79.05 -65.84
CA LYS A 3 15.48 -80.37 -65.34
C LYS A 3 15.69 -80.15 -63.81
N ASP A 4 15.91 -81.09 -62.91
CA ASP A 4 15.88 -82.55 -62.80
C ASP A 4 15.89 -82.82 -61.28
N ASP A 5 15.42 -84.00 -60.93
CA ASP A 5 15.43 -84.65 -59.62
C ASP A 5 16.80 -84.68 -58.91
N GLN A 6 16.76 -84.75 -57.57
CA GLN A 6 17.27 -85.93 -56.87
C GLN A 6 16.77 -86.03 -55.42
N SER A 7 15.99 -87.09 -55.17
CA SER A 7 15.64 -87.64 -53.87
C SER A 7 16.79 -88.46 -53.27
N ILE A 8 17.03 -88.43 -51.94
CA ILE A 8 17.29 -89.65 -51.11
C ILE A 8 16.83 -89.42 -49.64
N LYS A 9 16.29 -90.52 -49.09
CA LYS A 9 15.65 -90.83 -47.81
C LYS A 9 16.45 -90.55 -46.52
N GLY A 10 15.71 -90.07 -45.50
CA GLY A 10 15.39 -90.78 -44.25
C GLY A 10 16.46 -90.93 -43.15
N GLN A 11 16.25 -90.29 -41.99
CA GLN A 11 15.87 -90.94 -40.72
C GLN A 11 15.75 -89.94 -39.56
N SER A 12 14.85 -90.26 -38.64
CA SER A 12 14.35 -89.49 -37.50
C SER A 12 15.35 -89.29 -36.36
N SER A 13 15.27 -88.15 -35.66
CA SER A 13 15.56 -88.09 -34.21
C SER A 13 14.53 -87.22 -33.46
N LYS A 14 13.66 -87.89 -32.70
CA LYS A 14 12.63 -87.33 -31.81
C LYS A 14 13.24 -86.76 -30.50
N GLY A 15 14.32 -85.98 -30.60
CA GLY A 15 15.07 -85.47 -29.43
C GLY A 15 15.01 -83.97 -29.18
N SER A 16 14.67 -83.15 -30.18
CA SER A 16 14.83 -81.69 -30.12
C SER A 16 13.57 -80.90 -29.77
N VAL A 17 12.37 -81.49 -29.88
CA VAL A 17 11.10 -80.76 -29.74
C VAL A 17 10.65 -80.60 -28.27
N LYS A 18 11.02 -81.50 -27.35
CA LYS A 18 10.66 -81.38 -25.92
C LYS A 18 11.51 -80.37 -25.14
N LYS A 19 12.75 -80.08 -25.57
CA LYS A 19 13.62 -79.11 -24.89
C LYS A 19 13.23 -77.65 -25.19
N ASN A 20 12.76 -77.36 -26.41
CA ASN A 20 12.36 -76.00 -26.80
C ASN A 20 11.01 -75.55 -26.23
N ILE A 21 10.10 -76.49 -25.92
CA ILE A 21 8.79 -76.17 -25.30
C ILE A 21 8.96 -75.88 -23.80
N MET A 22 9.85 -76.60 -23.09
CA MET A 22 10.16 -76.32 -21.68
C MET A 22 10.90 -74.98 -21.49
N ALA A 23 11.85 -74.65 -22.37
CA ALA A 23 12.60 -73.39 -22.29
C ALA A 23 11.72 -72.16 -22.56
N SER A 24 10.77 -72.24 -23.50
CA SER A 24 9.84 -71.15 -23.81
C SER A 24 8.77 -70.94 -22.73
N GLN A 25 8.34 -72.00 -22.04
CA GLN A 25 7.46 -71.87 -20.87
C GLN A 25 8.18 -71.30 -19.64
N GLN A 26 9.46 -71.65 -19.43
CA GLN A 26 10.26 -71.06 -18.35
C GLN A 26 10.56 -69.58 -18.57
N LEU A 27 10.81 -69.14 -19.81
CA LEU A 27 10.98 -67.72 -20.16
C LEU A 27 9.70 -66.90 -19.93
N LYS A 28 8.53 -67.41 -20.35
CA LYS A 28 7.24 -66.73 -20.11
C LYS A 28 6.88 -66.64 -18.62
N ASN A 29 7.20 -67.67 -17.83
CA ASN A 29 6.98 -67.63 -16.39
C ASN A 29 7.96 -66.68 -15.68
N ALA A 30 9.19 -66.53 -16.17
CA ALA A 30 10.16 -65.57 -15.65
C ALA A 30 9.74 -64.12 -15.95
N GLU A 31 9.24 -63.84 -17.16
CA GLU A 31 8.70 -62.53 -17.53
C GLU A 31 7.46 -62.17 -16.69
N ASN A 32 6.51 -63.08 -16.53
CA ASN A 32 5.31 -62.84 -15.72
C ASN A 32 5.65 -62.59 -14.23
N ASN A 33 6.63 -63.31 -13.67
CA ASN A 33 7.10 -63.08 -12.30
C ASN A 33 7.85 -61.74 -12.16
N ALA A 34 8.56 -61.30 -13.19
CA ALA A 34 9.21 -59.99 -13.20
C ALA A 34 8.19 -58.85 -13.25
N VAL A 35 7.15 -58.99 -14.07
CA VAL A 35 6.04 -58.02 -14.17
C VAL A 35 5.26 -57.94 -12.85
N GLN A 36 4.92 -59.08 -12.22
CA GLN A 36 4.26 -59.06 -10.90
C GLN A 36 5.12 -58.41 -9.80
N LYS A 37 6.44 -58.63 -9.80
CA LYS A 37 7.34 -57.97 -8.84
C LYS A 37 7.48 -56.47 -9.08
N ILE A 38 7.32 -56.02 -10.32
CA ILE A 38 7.32 -54.59 -10.66
C ILE A 38 6.00 -53.95 -10.22
N ASP A 39 4.86 -54.61 -10.45
CA ASP A 39 3.56 -54.14 -9.98
C ASP A 39 3.46 -54.08 -8.45
N GLU A 40 3.97 -55.08 -7.73
CA GLU A 40 4.02 -55.03 -6.26
C GLU A 40 4.91 -53.90 -5.73
N LYS A 41 6.00 -53.57 -6.44
CA LYS A 41 6.87 -52.43 -6.09
C LYS A 41 6.21 -51.09 -6.39
N LEU A 42 5.49 -50.98 -7.50
CA LEU A 42 4.69 -49.81 -7.85
C LEU A 42 3.56 -49.60 -6.82
N HIS A 43 2.86 -50.66 -6.42
CA HIS A 43 1.78 -50.58 -5.43
C HIS A 43 2.29 -50.16 -4.04
N LYS A 44 3.48 -50.64 -3.62
CA LYS A 44 4.12 -50.21 -2.37
C LYS A 44 4.64 -48.77 -2.42
N ALA A 45 5.13 -48.32 -3.57
CA ALA A 45 5.51 -46.92 -3.76
C ALA A 45 4.29 -45.99 -3.70
N ASP A 46 3.17 -46.40 -4.29
CA ASP A 46 1.92 -45.64 -4.31
C ASP A 46 1.27 -45.56 -2.91
N GLU A 47 1.34 -46.62 -2.11
CA GLU A 47 0.96 -46.57 -0.69
C GLU A 47 1.86 -45.66 0.15
N ALA A 48 3.18 -45.67 -0.10
CA ALA A 48 4.12 -44.79 0.60
C ALA A 48 3.84 -43.30 0.30
N VAL A 49 3.53 -42.97 -0.96
CA VAL A 49 3.13 -41.62 -1.39
C VAL A 49 1.79 -41.21 -0.79
N LYS A 50 0.81 -42.12 -0.69
CA LYS A 50 -0.47 -41.83 -0.02
C LYS A 50 -0.31 -41.63 1.49
N LYS A 51 0.63 -42.32 2.13
CA LYS A 51 0.91 -42.20 3.56
C LYS A 51 1.65 -40.90 3.90
N SER A 52 2.58 -40.45 3.04
CA SER A 52 3.22 -39.14 3.17
C SER A 52 2.28 -37.98 2.84
N ALA A 53 1.38 -38.14 1.86
CA ALA A 53 0.32 -37.17 1.56
C ALA A 53 -0.68 -37.00 2.72
N LYS A 54 -1.10 -38.10 3.38
CA LYS A 54 -1.95 -38.03 4.59
C LYS A 54 -1.24 -37.36 5.77
N LYS A 55 0.04 -37.66 5.98
CA LYS A 55 0.83 -37.04 7.06
C LYS A 55 1.09 -35.55 6.81
N ALA A 56 1.19 -35.13 5.55
CA ALA A 56 1.20 -33.72 5.18
C ALA A 56 -0.18 -33.07 5.43
N GLN A 57 -1.29 -33.71 5.05
CA GLN A 57 -2.65 -33.20 5.29
C GLN A 57 -3.01 -33.02 6.76
N GLU A 58 -2.51 -33.88 7.67
CA GLU A 58 -2.73 -33.76 9.12
C GLU A 58 -1.89 -32.63 9.77
N ILE A 59 -0.75 -32.26 9.18
CA ILE A 59 0.06 -31.12 9.63
C ILE A 59 -0.57 -29.79 9.13
N TYR A 60 -1.23 -29.80 7.97
CA TYR A 60 -1.90 -28.62 7.41
C TYR A 60 -3.29 -28.33 8.00
N SER A 61 -3.95 -29.29 8.68
CA SER A 61 -5.27 -29.07 9.27
C SER A 61 -5.25 -28.36 10.63
N GLY A 62 -4.11 -28.37 11.35
CA GLY A 62 -3.94 -27.71 12.65
C GLY A 62 -3.77 -26.18 12.60
N THR A 63 -3.41 -25.62 11.44
CA THR A 63 -3.21 -24.17 11.22
C THR A 63 -4.28 -23.54 10.31
N ALA A 64 -5.28 -24.32 9.88
CA ALA A 64 -6.25 -23.96 8.84
C ALA A 64 -7.54 -23.26 9.34
N GLN A 65 -7.63 -22.85 10.61
CA GLN A 65 -8.81 -22.11 11.11
C GLN A 65 -8.73 -20.59 10.92
N ASN A 66 -7.55 -20.00 10.67
CA ASN A 66 -7.42 -18.54 10.43
C ASN A 66 -7.21 -18.15 8.95
N SER A 67 -7.00 -19.11 8.04
CA SER A 67 -6.61 -18.85 6.64
C SER A 67 -7.71 -19.10 5.60
N LYS A 68 -8.93 -19.47 6.01
CA LYS A 68 -10.03 -19.85 5.10
C LYS A 68 -10.86 -18.70 4.53
N MET A 69 -10.51 -17.43 4.77
CA MET A 69 -11.23 -16.29 4.15
C MET A 69 -10.63 -15.77 2.84
N PHE A 70 -9.52 -16.31 2.34
CA PHE A 70 -8.80 -15.72 1.19
C PHE A 70 -8.62 -16.64 -0.04
N MET A 71 -9.33 -17.78 -0.11
CA MET A 71 -9.17 -18.73 -1.21
C MET A 71 -10.49 -18.95 -1.96
N ASN A 72 -10.93 -17.94 -2.72
CA ASN A 72 -11.72 -18.15 -3.94
C ASN A 72 -11.97 -16.81 -4.66
N GLN A 73 -11.09 -16.43 -5.59
CA GLN A 73 -11.49 -15.57 -6.71
C GLN A 73 -10.91 -16.13 -8.00
N THR A 74 -11.82 -16.59 -8.85
CA THR A 74 -11.61 -16.99 -10.24
C THR A 74 -11.10 -15.82 -11.08
N LEU A 75 -10.20 -16.12 -12.03
CA LEU A 75 -9.74 -15.20 -13.08
C LEU A 75 -10.93 -14.60 -13.86
N VAL A 76 -11.04 -13.27 -13.89
CA VAL A 76 -12.04 -12.53 -14.69
C VAL A 76 -11.32 -11.58 -15.67
N PRO A 77 -11.80 -11.39 -16.91
CA PRO A 77 -11.15 -10.54 -17.92
C PRO A 77 -11.23 -9.05 -17.57
N ASN A 78 -10.23 -8.29 -18.05
CA ASN A 78 -10.09 -6.84 -17.95
C ASN A 78 -11.36 -6.06 -18.34
N ASN A 79 -12.10 -5.62 -17.32
CA ASN A 79 -12.90 -4.40 -17.35
C ASN A 79 -12.52 -3.58 -16.10
N PRO A 80 -12.38 -2.24 -16.18
CA PRO A 80 -12.19 -1.42 -15.00
C PRO A 80 -13.43 -1.54 -14.11
N SER A 81 -13.35 -2.40 -13.11
CA SER A 81 -14.43 -2.65 -12.17
C SER A 81 -14.54 -1.45 -11.23
N ILE A 82 -15.52 -0.58 -11.46
CA ILE A 82 -16.10 0.19 -10.37
C ILE A 82 -16.80 -0.86 -9.49
N THR A 83 -16.23 -1.12 -8.31
CA THR A 83 -16.64 -2.13 -7.32
C THR A 83 -18.16 -2.35 -7.23
N GLU A 84 -18.64 -3.55 -7.57
CA GLU A 84 -20.05 -3.96 -7.41
C GLU A 84 -20.47 -4.19 -5.95
N ASN A 85 -19.53 -4.32 -5.01
CA ASN A 85 -19.82 -4.36 -3.58
C ASN A 85 -19.36 -3.07 -2.92
N LYS A 86 -20.28 -2.13 -2.73
CA LYS A 86 -20.06 -0.92 -1.94
C LYS A 86 -19.83 -1.31 -0.47
N VAL A 87 -18.57 -1.57 -0.11
CA VAL A 87 -18.13 -1.91 1.26
C VAL A 87 -18.69 -0.90 2.28
N TRP A 88 -18.84 0.36 1.87
CA TRP A 88 -19.35 1.47 2.67
C TRP A 88 -20.85 1.43 2.98
N ALA A 89 -21.68 0.73 2.22
CA ALA A 89 -23.13 0.76 2.42
C ALA A 89 -23.58 0.14 3.76
N LYS A 90 -22.70 -0.64 4.39
CA LYS A 90 -22.92 -1.27 5.70
C LYS A 90 -22.04 -0.68 6.80
N GLN A 91 -21.23 0.33 6.49
CA GLN A 91 -20.35 0.98 7.46
C GLN A 91 -21.13 2.00 8.29
N PRO A 92 -20.74 2.22 9.55
CA PRO A 92 -21.38 3.21 10.41
C PRO A 92 -21.22 4.61 9.81
N THR A 93 -22.29 5.38 9.87
CA THR A 93 -22.28 6.84 9.72
C THR A 93 -22.62 7.44 11.09
N SER A 94 -22.17 8.66 11.37
CA SER A 94 -22.75 9.45 12.46
C SER A 94 -24.27 9.44 12.31
N LYS A 95 -25.01 9.08 13.37
CA LYS A 95 -26.49 8.95 13.36
C LYS A 95 -27.20 10.14 14.00
N ILE A 96 -26.47 11.21 14.26
CA ILE A 96 -26.89 12.25 15.17
C ILE A 96 -27.53 13.39 14.37
N HIS A 97 -28.82 13.64 14.55
CA HIS A 97 -29.56 14.65 13.78
C HIS A 97 -29.91 15.89 14.62
N ASN A 98 -28.90 16.67 14.99
CA ASN A 98 -29.10 17.77 15.96
C ASN A 98 -29.69 19.05 15.37
N ALA A 99 -29.53 19.31 14.07
CA ALA A 99 -29.80 20.62 13.50
C ALA A 99 -31.25 21.11 13.68
N ALA A 100 -32.24 20.21 13.75
CA ALA A 100 -33.64 20.56 14.02
C ALA A 100 -33.94 20.76 15.51
N ALA A 101 -33.34 19.93 16.38
CA ALA A 101 -33.59 19.97 17.83
C ALA A 101 -32.84 21.11 18.55
N ILE A 102 -31.75 21.62 17.98
CA ILE A 102 -30.97 22.75 18.55
C ILE A 102 -31.83 24.03 18.64
N PRO A 103 -32.47 24.52 17.57
CA PRO A 103 -33.36 25.68 17.65
C PRO A 103 -34.56 25.49 18.59
N GLU A 104 -35.16 24.29 18.61
CA GLU A 104 -36.31 23.98 19.47
C GLU A 104 -35.94 24.04 20.96
N SER A 105 -34.69 23.73 21.28
CA SER A 105 -34.17 23.80 22.63
C SER A 105 -33.73 25.22 23.03
N LEU A 106 -33.64 26.18 22.10
CA LEU A 106 -33.09 27.51 22.38
C LEU A 106 -34.07 28.39 23.17
N ILE A 107 -33.59 29.00 24.27
CA ILE A 107 -34.33 30.02 25.02
C ILE A 107 -33.58 31.35 24.87
N ALA A 108 -34.25 32.35 24.31
CA ALA A 108 -33.64 33.65 24.06
C ALA A 108 -33.08 34.27 25.36
N GLY A 109 -31.80 34.66 25.33
CA GLY A 109 -31.11 35.30 26.45
C GLY A 109 -30.66 34.34 27.56
N ILE A 110 -30.85 33.03 27.44
CA ILE A 110 -30.42 32.03 28.43
C ILE A 110 -29.45 31.04 27.77
N ASN A 111 -28.22 31.02 28.25
CA ASN A 111 -27.29 29.94 27.94
C ASN A 111 -27.70 28.71 28.75
N ARG A 112 -28.08 27.64 28.05
CA ARG A 112 -28.44 26.38 28.70
C ARG A 112 -27.20 25.73 29.30
N VAL A 113 -27.47 25.03 30.40
CA VAL A 113 -26.47 24.20 31.08
C VAL A 113 -26.30 22.90 30.28
N VAL A 114 -25.05 22.55 30.00
CA VAL A 114 -24.66 21.31 29.32
C VAL A 114 -24.43 20.22 30.35
N MET A 115 -24.96 19.03 30.09
CA MET A 115 -24.69 17.82 30.85
C MET A 115 -23.77 16.93 30.02
N LEU A 116 -22.76 16.33 30.67
CA LEU A 116 -21.88 15.36 30.05
C LEU A 116 -22.11 13.99 30.68
N ASP A 117 -22.53 13.02 29.86
CA ASP A 117 -22.51 11.62 30.28
C ASP A 117 -21.18 11.01 29.84
N ILE A 118 -20.37 10.66 30.82
CA ILE A 118 -19.02 10.13 30.60
C ILE A 118 -19.01 8.65 30.95
N VAL A 119 -18.64 7.83 29.98
CA VAL A 119 -18.56 6.37 30.10
C VAL A 119 -17.17 5.89 29.71
N ILE A 120 -16.48 5.20 30.61
CA ILE A 120 -15.16 4.60 30.36
C ILE A 120 -15.30 3.07 30.41
N GLU A 121 -15.21 2.39 29.26
CA GLU A 121 -15.42 0.92 29.14
C GLU A 121 -16.65 0.41 29.94
N GLY A 122 -17.78 1.11 29.82
CA GLY A 122 -19.04 0.76 30.50
C GLY A 122 -19.19 1.30 31.93
N GLN A 123 -18.13 1.84 32.54
CA GLN A 123 -18.21 2.50 33.84
C GLN A 123 -18.66 3.96 33.67
N ILE A 124 -19.78 4.32 34.30
CA ILE A 124 -20.32 5.69 34.29
C ILE A 124 -19.57 6.55 35.32
N ILE A 125 -19.06 7.70 34.87
CA ILE A 125 -18.42 8.71 35.72
C ILE A 125 -19.48 9.75 36.09
N LYS A 126 -19.97 9.69 37.33
CA LYS A 126 -21.11 10.51 37.79
C LYS A 126 -20.80 11.99 37.96
N HIS A 127 -19.55 12.32 38.30
CA HIS A 127 -19.15 13.68 38.65
C HIS A 127 -17.78 14.00 38.07
N PHE A 128 -17.66 15.14 37.42
CA PHE A 128 -16.39 15.69 36.94
C PHE A 128 -16.25 17.14 37.39
N LYS A 129 -15.01 17.62 37.46
CA LYS A 129 -14.71 19.03 37.77
C LYS A 129 -14.65 19.89 36.53
N HIS A 130 -14.02 19.36 35.49
CA HIS A 130 -13.78 20.07 34.24
C HIS A 130 -13.54 19.09 33.10
N PHE A 131 -14.08 19.38 31.93
CA PHE A 131 -13.82 18.64 30.70
C PHE A 131 -13.46 19.61 29.59
N LYS A 132 -12.37 19.30 28.89
CA LYS A 132 -11.90 20.03 27.71
C LYS A 132 -11.69 19.06 26.56
N LEU A 133 -12.16 19.43 25.38
CA LEU A 133 -11.99 18.65 24.15
C LEU A 133 -11.62 19.60 23.01
N ALA A 134 -10.46 19.41 22.41
CA ALA A 134 -10.02 20.10 21.20
C ALA A 134 -10.06 19.13 20.01
N GLN A 135 -10.83 19.46 18.99
CA GLN A 135 -11.03 18.65 17.79
C GLN A 135 -10.50 19.38 16.55
N SER A 136 -10.00 18.63 15.58
CA SER A 136 -9.39 19.15 14.35
C SER A 136 -9.57 18.17 13.19
N ALA A 137 -9.89 18.68 12.01
CA ALA A 137 -9.95 17.89 10.79
C ALA A 137 -8.57 17.42 10.29
N SER A 138 -7.47 18.06 10.73
CA SER A 138 -6.11 17.79 10.23
C SER A 138 -5.17 17.12 11.24
N ARG A 139 -5.55 17.10 12.53
CA ARG A 139 -4.74 16.62 13.65
C ARG A 139 -5.54 15.67 14.54
N HIS A 140 -4.85 14.92 15.41
CA HIS A 140 -5.52 14.15 16.46
C HIS A 140 -6.35 15.08 17.36
N HIS A 141 -7.52 14.62 17.77
CA HIS A 141 -8.29 15.31 18.79
C HIS A 141 -7.62 15.07 20.14
N GLU A 142 -7.71 16.04 21.04
CA GLU A 142 -7.13 16.00 22.38
C GLU A 142 -8.22 16.25 23.40
N PHE A 143 -8.25 15.49 24.50
CA PHE A 143 -9.16 15.76 25.61
C PHE A 143 -8.47 15.69 26.95
N SER A 144 -9.05 16.40 27.92
CA SER A 144 -8.68 16.36 29.33
C SER A 144 -9.93 16.34 30.19
N LEU A 145 -9.99 15.37 31.10
CA LEU A 145 -11.06 15.19 32.07
C LEU A 145 -10.48 15.26 33.47
N THR A 146 -10.88 16.27 34.23
CA THR A 146 -10.49 16.44 35.64
C THR A 146 -11.59 15.90 36.54
N LEU A 147 -11.25 14.95 37.41
CA LEU A 147 -12.13 14.37 38.42
C LEU A 147 -11.68 14.76 39.83
N ALA A 148 -12.61 14.73 40.78
CA ALA A 148 -12.26 14.85 42.19
C ALA A 148 -11.60 13.55 42.67
N HIS A 149 -10.77 13.64 43.72
CA HIS A 149 -10.10 12.48 44.30
C HIS A 149 -11.04 11.33 44.71
N ASP A 150 -12.29 11.63 45.05
CA ASP A 150 -13.31 10.71 45.56
C ASP A 150 -14.34 10.27 44.50
N THR A 151 -14.19 10.72 43.25
CA THR A 151 -15.16 10.44 42.17
C THR A 151 -15.35 8.94 41.90
N LEU A 152 -14.31 8.12 42.11
CA LEU A 152 -14.34 6.69 41.74
C LEU A 152 -14.96 5.79 42.83
N GLY A 153 -15.34 6.36 43.98
CA GLY A 153 -15.99 5.67 45.09
C GLY A 153 -15.09 5.57 46.32
N SER A 154 -13.77 5.43 46.12
CA SER A 154 -12.76 5.55 47.17
C SER A 154 -11.86 6.77 46.92
N PRO A 155 -11.39 7.48 47.96
CA PRO A 155 -10.46 8.59 47.78
C PRO A 155 -9.13 8.11 47.20
N GLU A 156 -8.88 8.47 45.95
CA GLU A 156 -7.62 8.24 45.25
C GLU A 156 -6.53 9.22 45.76
N ASN A 157 -5.28 8.77 45.70
CA ASN A 157 -4.11 9.58 46.00
C ASN A 157 -3.10 9.46 44.85
N HIS A 158 -1.86 9.91 45.07
CA HIS A 158 -0.79 9.86 44.07
C HIS A 158 -0.48 8.44 43.54
N ASN A 159 -0.99 7.38 44.17
CA ASN A 159 -0.84 6.00 43.68
C ASN A 159 -1.88 5.63 42.60
N LEU A 160 -2.95 6.40 42.41
CA LEU A 160 -3.94 6.23 41.33
C LEU A 160 -4.46 4.77 41.18
N GLN A 161 -4.77 4.10 42.30
CA GLN A 161 -5.02 2.66 42.33
C GLN A 161 -6.19 2.21 41.46
N GLU A 162 -7.30 2.96 41.48
CA GLU A 162 -8.44 2.72 40.62
C GLU A 162 -8.27 3.40 39.26
N ALA A 163 -7.76 4.64 39.25
CA ALA A 163 -7.64 5.46 38.04
C ALA A 163 -6.67 4.88 37.00
N GLN A 164 -5.60 4.20 37.41
CA GLN A 164 -4.66 3.53 36.49
C GLN A 164 -5.35 2.52 35.58
N ASN A 165 -6.47 1.93 36.02
CA ASN A 165 -7.23 0.98 35.23
C ASN A 165 -7.90 1.64 34.01
N PHE A 166 -7.94 2.98 33.94
CA PHE A 166 -8.47 3.70 32.78
C PHE A 166 -7.45 3.90 31.66
N LEU A 167 -6.17 3.69 31.92
CA LEU A 167 -5.14 3.83 30.89
C LEU A 167 -5.38 2.86 29.73
N GLY A 168 -5.38 3.38 28.50
CA GLY A 168 -5.64 2.64 27.27
C GLY A 168 -7.10 2.28 27.03
N LYS A 169 -8.04 2.72 27.88
CA LYS A 169 -9.47 2.41 27.74
C LYS A 169 -10.18 3.40 26.83
N ARG A 170 -11.27 2.92 26.21
CA ARG A 170 -12.20 3.72 25.42
C ARG A 170 -13.05 4.59 26.35
N ILE A 171 -13.08 5.89 26.07
CA ILE A 171 -13.98 6.86 26.70
C ILE A 171 -15.06 7.28 25.70
N THR A 172 -16.29 7.46 26.17
CA THR A 172 -17.37 8.10 25.45
C THR A 172 -17.90 9.25 26.28
N VAL A 173 -17.98 10.42 25.66
CA VAL A 173 -18.53 11.63 26.26
C VAL A 173 -19.73 12.03 25.42
N VAL A 174 -20.91 12.05 26.03
CA VAL A 174 -22.16 12.49 25.39
C VAL A 174 -22.49 13.89 25.88
N PHE A 175 -22.46 14.85 24.97
CA PHE A 175 -22.91 16.22 25.19
C PHE A 175 -24.42 16.27 25.02
N GLN A 176 -25.14 16.80 26.00
CA GLN A 176 -26.58 17.04 25.92
C GLN A 176 -26.97 18.27 26.73
N TYR A 177 -28.16 18.83 26.48
CA TYR A 177 -28.69 19.87 27.36
C TYR A 177 -29.29 19.24 28.62
N LYS A 178 -29.07 19.90 29.76
CA LYS A 178 -29.66 19.48 31.02
C LYS A 178 -31.19 19.66 31.00
N ASP A 179 -31.89 18.68 31.58
CA ASP A 179 -33.35 18.68 31.79
C ASP A 179 -34.20 18.69 30.49
N ILE A 180 -33.69 18.10 29.40
CA ILE A 180 -34.45 17.86 28.15
C ILE A 180 -34.35 16.37 27.80
N GLU A 181 -35.46 15.63 27.89
CA GLU A 181 -35.46 14.18 27.60
C GLU A 181 -35.27 13.86 26.11
N GLU A 182 -35.83 14.66 25.20
CA GLU A 182 -35.69 14.50 23.75
C GLU A 182 -34.91 15.67 23.14
N GLY A 183 -33.71 15.93 23.68
CA GLY A 183 -32.83 17.02 23.25
C GLY A 183 -31.80 16.62 22.19
N PRO A 184 -31.12 17.60 21.57
CA PRO A 184 -29.93 17.32 20.77
C PRO A 184 -28.82 16.72 21.63
N GLU A 185 -28.09 15.75 21.06
CA GLU A 185 -26.98 15.07 21.72
C GLU A 185 -25.77 14.94 20.79
N ARG A 186 -24.53 14.98 21.29
CA ARG A 186 -23.34 14.67 20.46
C ARG A 186 -22.36 13.78 21.20
N ASN A 187 -21.96 12.70 20.56
CA ASN A 187 -20.94 11.80 21.09
C ASN A 187 -19.54 12.25 20.68
N PHE A 188 -18.60 12.13 21.62
CA PHE A 188 -17.18 12.04 21.35
C PHE A 188 -16.65 10.70 21.87
N VAL A 189 -15.88 10.00 21.04
CA VAL A 189 -15.21 8.76 21.39
C VAL A 189 -13.70 8.97 21.33
N GLY A 190 -13.01 8.59 22.40
CA GLY A 190 -11.56 8.73 22.52
C GLY A 190 -10.90 7.54 23.19
N VAL A 191 -9.59 7.60 23.30
CA VAL A 191 -8.75 6.67 24.07
C VAL A 191 -7.96 7.44 25.11
N ILE A 192 -8.00 6.98 26.36
CA ILE A 192 -7.23 7.57 27.45
C ILE A 192 -5.79 7.11 27.32
N THR A 193 -4.86 8.03 27.11
CA THR A 193 -3.42 7.73 26.93
C THR A 193 -2.58 8.13 28.13
N GLU A 194 -3.13 8.91 29.04
CA GLU A 194 -2.45 9.34 30.26
C GLU A 194 -3.44 9.45 31.42
N VAL A 195 -2.98 9.01 32.58
CA VAL A 195 -3.69 9.11 33.86
C VAL A 195 -2.73 9.75 34.85
N GLY A 196 -3.14 10.88 35.42
CA GLY A 196 -2.32 11.69 36.30
C GLY A 196 -3.03 12.06 37.60
N PHE A 197 -2.23 12.47 38.58
CA PHE A 197 -2.69 13.06 39.83
C PHE A 197 -2.15 14.48 39.92
N SER A 198 -3.01 15.46 40.18
CA SER A 198 -2.62 16.85 40.38
C SER A 198 -3.15 17.37 41.70
N GLN A 199 -2.31 18.06 42.47
CA GLN A 199 -2.66 18.62 43.76
C GLN A 199 -2.19 20.06 43.83
N GLU A 200 -3.10 20.97 44.19
CA GLU A 200 -2.81 22.40 44.27
C GLU A 200 -3.28 22.97 45.60
N LYS A 201 -2.47 23.85 46.21
CA LYS A 201 -2.86 24.74 47.32
C LYS A 201 -3.67 24.06 48.44
N GLY A 202 -3.21 22.90 48.92
CA GLY A 202 -3.84 22.18 50.04
C GLY A 202 -5.17 21.50 49.71
N ASN A 203 -5.55 21.40 48.43
CA ASN A 203 -6.69 20.58 48.01
C ASN A 203 -6.41 19.08 48.23
N LEU A 204 -7.46 18.26 48.19
CA LEU A 204 -7.37 16.80 48.38
C LEU A 204 -6.85 16.05 47.13
N GLY A 205 -6.42 16.78 46.10
CA GLY A 205 -5.99 16.24 44.81
C GLY A 205 -7.12 16.12 43.78
N ASN A 206 -6.71 15.99 42.53
CA ASN A 206 -7.52 15.76 41.34
C ASN A 206 -6.93 14.60 40.55
N ILE A 207 -7.80 13.79 39.97
CA ILE A 207 -7.41 12.80 38.97
C ILE A 207 -7.55 13.49 37.60
N ILE A 208 -6.53 13.38 36.76
CA ILE A 208 -6.53 13.94 35.41
C ILE A 208 -6.45 12.78 34.43
N LEU A 209 -7.46 12.65 33.57
CA LEU A 209 -7.47 11.70 32.48
C LEU A 209 -7.30 12.47 31.17
N THR A 210 -6.19 12.27 30.48
CA THR A 210 -5.90 12.88 29.18
C THR A 210 -5.80 11.82 28.11
N GLY A 211 -6.14 12.21 26.90
CA GLY A 211 -6.17 11.27 25.79
C GLY A 211 -6.46 11.93 24.47
N PHE A 212 -6.58 11.07 23.46
CA PHE A 212 -6.73 11.50 22.07
C PHE A 212 -7.91 10.83 21.39
N SER A 213 -8.22 11.28 20.17
CA SER A 213 -9.04 10.49 19.24
C SER A 213 -8.38 9.14 18.93
N PRO A 214 -9.16 8.12 18.50
CA PRO A 214 -8.63 6.79 18.16
C PRO A 214 -7.54 6.82 17.08
N THR A 215 -7.48 7.87 16.27
CA THR A 215 -6.43 8.09 15.27
C THR A 215 -5.02 8.07 15.85
N VAL A 216 -4.82 8.37 17.14
CA VAL A 216 -3.50 8.25 17.80
C VAL A 216 -2.98 6.80 17.80
N LEU A 217 -3.89 5.81 17.79
CA LEU A 217 -3.52 4.39 17.74
C LEU A 217 -2.98 3.99 16.36
N LEU A 218 -3.28 4.78 15.32
CA LEU A 218 -2.69 4.62 13.99
C LEU A 218 -1.32 5.31 13.89
N ASP A 219 -1.03 6.25 14.78
CA ASP A 219 0.23 6.98 14.83
C ASP A 219 1.22 6.36 15.83
N ALA A 220 1.33 5.03 15.76
CA ALA A 220 2.21 4.23 16.60
C ALA A 220 3.66 4.20 16.05
N ALA A 221 4.36 3.07 16.17
CA ALA A 221 5.69 2.93 15.61
C ALA A 221 5.65 2.86 14.06
N PRO A 222 6.67 3.38 13.36
CA PRO A 222 6.82 3.20 11.92
C PRO A 222 6.77 1.72 11.51
N HIS A 223 6.14 1.46 10.38
CA HIS A 223 5.93 0.11 9.85
C HIS A 223 6.30 0.04 8.36
N ILE A 224 6.62 -1.17 7.88
CA ILE A 224 6.89 -1.44 6.47
C ILE A 224 5.96 -2.55 5.99
N GLN A 225 5.14 -2.26 4.98
CA GLN A 225 4.30 -3.23 4.29
C GLN A 225 3.94 -2.76 2.87
N SER A 226 3.44 -3.67 2.05
CA SER A 226 3.04 -3.38 0.67
C SER A 226 1.67 -3.94 0.33
N PHE A 227 0.99 -3.26 -0.58
CA PHE A 227 -0.32 -3.62 -1.09
C PHE A 227 -0.28 -3.72 -2.61
N GLY A 228 -0.94 -4.73 -3.14
CA GLY A 228 -1.00 -5.00 -4.58
C GLY A 228 0.23 -5.75 -5.11
N GLY A 229 0.77 -5.31 -6.24
CA GLY A 229 1.94 -5.85 -6.91
C GLY A 229 1.65 -7.10 -7.72
N GLY A 230 1.35 -8.21 -7.04
CA GLY A 230 0.94 -9.46 -7.68
C GLY A 230 -0.29 -9.26 -8.56
N GLN A 231 -1.27 -8.53 -8.02
CA GLN A 231 -2.51 -8.08 -8.63
C GLN A 231 -2.83 -6.66 -8.14
N GLU A 232 -3.61 -5.90 -8.92
CA GLU A 232 -4.08 -4.58 -8.47
C GLU A 232 -5.03 -4.72 -7.28
N VAL A 233 -5.02 -3.73 -6.39
CA VAL A 233 -5.85 -3.70 -5.18
C VAL A 233 -6.60 -2.38 -5.11
N SER A 234 -7.84 -2.40 -4.62
CA SER A 234 -8.61 -1.16 -4.48
C SER A 234 -8.12 -0.31 -3.32
N LEU A 235 -8.11 1.02 -3.49
CA LEU A 235 -7.73 1.93 -2.41
C LEU A 235 -8.61 1.76 -1.17
N ASN A 236 -9.88 1.41 -1.37
CA ASN A 236 -10.80 1.03 -0.28
C ASN A 236 -10.29 -0.17 0.53
N SER A 237 -9.77 -1.20 -0.12
CA SER A 237 -9.26 -2.40 0.57
C SER A 237 -7.99 -2.09 1.36
N ILE A 238 -7.10 -1.27 0.79
CA ILE A 238 -5.88 -0.81 1.47
C ILE A 238 -6.25 -0.03 2.73
N ALA A 239 -7.04 1.03 2.61
CA ALA A 239 -7.38 1.87 3.75
C ALA A 239 -8.13 1.09 4.82
N HIS A 240 -9.08 0.22 4.43
CA HIS A 240 -9.78 -0.65 5.38
C HIS A 240 -8.83 -1.61 6.10
N HIS A 241 -7.85 -2.20 5.40
CA HIS A 241 -6.87 -3.09 6.01
C HIS A 241 -6.03 -2.35 7.06
N VAL A 242 -5.42 -1.23 6.67
CA VAL A 242 -4.53 -0.44 7.52
C VAL A 242 -5.26 0.11 8.74
N ILE A 243 -6.48 0.64 8.57
CA ILE A 243 -7.27 1.13 9.71
C ILE A 243 -7.60 -0.01 10.67
N LYS A 244 -7.97 -1.18 10.15
CA LYS A 244 -8.30 -2.36 10.97
C LYS A 244 -7.08 -2.93 11.70
N GLU A 245 -5.90 -2.85 11.10
CA GLU A 245 -4.64 -3.26 11.72
C GLU A 245 -4.34 -2.43 12.96
N GLY A 246 -4.43 -1.09 12.86
CA GLY A 246 -4.13 -0.21 13.99
C GLY A 246 -5.26 -0.01 15.00
N LEU A 247 -6.53 0.05 14.59
CA LEU A 247 -7.66 0.22 15.51
C LEU A 247 -8.22 -1.10 16.05
N GLY A 248 -7.85 -2.23 15.46
CA GLY A 248 -8.46 -3.52 15.70
C GLY A 248 -9.90 -3.63 15.18
N SER A 249 -10.56 -4.74 15.51
CA SER A 249 -11.97 -4.96 15.20
C SER A 249 -12.84 -4.68 16.42
N ASN A 250 -13.73 -3.68 16.33
CA ASN A 250 -14.95 -3.49 17.16
C ASN A 250 -14.92 -2.44 18.29
N LYS A 251 -13.81 -1.71 18.52
CA LYS A 251 -13.79 -0.63 19.53
C LYS A 251 -14.10 0.76 18.98
N PHE A 252 -13.69 1.02 17.75
CA PHE A 252 -13.76 2.34 17.12
C PHE A 252 -14.32 2.21 15.71
N ASP A 253 -15.23 3.11 15.37
CA ASP A 253 -15.92 3.10 14.10
C ASP A 253 -15.12 3.84 13.03
N PHE A 254 -15.15 3.30 11.82
CA PHE A 254 -14.53 3.92 10.66
C PHE A 254 -15.31 3.63 9.38
N ARG A 255 -15.19 4.54 8.41
CA ARG A 255 -15.80 4.48 7.09
C ARG A 255 -14.74 4.68 6.02
N VAL A 256 -14.80 3.86 4.98
CA VAL A 256 -13.90 3.89 3.82
C VAL A 256 -14.74 3.92 2.54
N ASP A 257 -14.69 5.04 1.82
CA ASP A 257 -15.43 5.28 0.58
C ASP A 257 -14.58 6.12 -0.40
N ALA A 258 -13.44 5.57 -0.82
CA ALA A 258 -12.53 6.20 -1.76
C ALA A 258 -13.19 6.38 -3.14
N GLN A 259 -12.94 7.54 -3.77
CA GLN A 259 -13.31 7.80 -5.17
C GLN A 259 -12.38 7.10 -6.15
N HIS A 260 -11.10 7.04 -5.80
CA HIS A 260 -10.05 6.45 -6.62
C HIS A 260 -10.21 4.93 -6.69
N GLY A 261 -9.84 4.38 -7.85
CA GLY A 261 -10.02 2.97 -8.16
C GLY A 261 -8.91 2.08 -7.59
N ASN A 262 -8.43 1.19 -8.44
CA ASN A 262 -7.37 0.26 -8.09
C ASN A 262 -6.00 0.88 -8.28
N VAL A 263 -5.07 0.48 -7.41
CA VAL A 263 -3.66 0.84 -7.49
C VAL A 263 -2.84 -0.41 -7.79
N PRO A 264 -1.82 -0.31 -8.67
CA PRO A 264 -1.02 -1.47 -9.06
C PRO A 264 -0.08 -1.92 -7.94
N TYR A 265 0.49 -0.97 -7.19
CA TYR A 265 1.38 -1.22 -6.08
C TYR A 265 1.43 0.04 -5.20
N SER A 266 1.32 -0.14 -3.89
CA SER A 266 1.55 0.92 -2.90
C SER A 266 2.27 0.36 -1.69
N SER A 267 3.21 1.11 -1.14
CA SER A 267 4.02 0.71 0.00
C SER A 267 3.89 1.74 1.13
N GLN A 268 3.60 1.23 2.32
CA GLN A 268 3.82 1.92 3.59
C GLN A 268 5.29 1.69 3.93
N TYR A 269 6.12 2.72 3.85
CA TYR A 269 7.57 2.59 4.00
C TYR A 269 8.09 3.44 5.16
N GLU A 270 8.52 2.79 6.23
CA GLU A 270 9.09 3.41 7.42
C GLU A 270 8.24 4.56 7.95
N GLU A 271 6.92 4.38 7.94
CA GLU A 271 5.96 5.39 8.34
C GLU A 271 4.83 4.76 9.17
N THR A 272 4.16 5.55 10.00
CA THR A 272 3.02 5.09 10.80
C THR A 272 1.80 4.84 9.91
N HIS A 273 0.81 4.08 10.41
CA HIS A 273 -0.43 3.87 9.65
C HIS A 273 -1.16 5.20 9.41
N TYR A 274 -1.15 6.11 10.38
CA TYR A 274 -1.73 7.44 10.23
C TYR A 274 -1.01 8.24 9.13
N ASN A 275 0.32 8.27 9.15
CA ASN A 275 1.11 8.95 8.13
C ASN A 275 0.84 8.38 6.72
N TYR A 276 0.79 7.05 6.60
CA TYR A 276 0.47 6.37 5.35
C TYR A 276 -0.92 6.76 4.83
N LEU A 277 -1.96 6.66 5.66
CA LEU A 277 -3.34 7.00 5.32
C LEU A 277 -3.49 8.48 4.93
N ALA A 278 -2.90 9.38 5.71
CA ALA A 278 -2.88 10.81 5.42
C ALA A 278 -2.19 11.12 4.09
N ARG A 279 -1.04 10.50 3.85
CA ARG A 279 -0.27 10.65 2.61
C ARG A 279 -1.03 10.15 1.40
N ILE A 280 -1.59 8.93 1.44
CA ILE A 280 -2.33 8.39 0.30
C ILE A 280 -3.65 9.13 0.08
N ALA A 281 -4.31 9.61 1.14
CA ALA A 281 -5.52 10.40 1.00
C ALA A 281 -5.24 11.68 0.20
N GLU A 282 -4.25 12.46 0.62
CA GLU A 282 -3.82 13.66 -0.12
C GLU A 282 -3.36 13.31 -1.54
N ALA A 283 -2.58 12.25 -1.69
CA ALA A 283 -1.97 11.91 -2.97
C ALA A 283 -3.00 11.50 -4.03
N TYR A 284 -4.11 10.88 -3.63
CA TYR A 284 -5.23 10.50 -4.50
C TYR A 284 -6.43 11.46 -4.44
N GLY A 285 -6.37 12.53 -3.64
CA GLY A 285 -7.44 13.53 -3.51
C GLY A 285 -8.65 13.09 -2.67
N GLU A 286 -8.46 12.09 -1.81
CA GLU A 286 -9.43 11.61 -0.83
C GLU A 286 -9.39 12.46 0.45
N GLN A 287 -10.47 12.46 1.23
CA GLN A 287 -10.53 13.13 2.52
C GLN A 287 -10.21 12.14 3.65
N PHE A 288 -9.45 12.56 4.65
CA PHE A 288 -9.10 11.74 5.81
C PHE A 288 -9.19 12.57 7.08
N TYR A 289 -10.18 12.30 7.93
CA TYR A 289 -10.40 13.03 9.17
C TYR A 289 -11.28 12.25 10.15
N TYR A 290 -11.19 12.58 11.44
CA TYR A 290 -12.06 12.05 12.48
C TYR A 290 -13.17 13.05 12.81
N ASP A 291 -14.44 12.63 12.79
CA ASP A 291 -15.56 13.54 13.08
C ASP A 291 -15.89 13.65 14.59
N GLY A 292 -15.16 12.90 15.42
CA GLY A 292 -15.42 12.76 16.86
C GLY A 292 -16.03 11.41 17.26
N GLU A 293 -16.58 10.66 16.31
CA GLU A 293 -17.16 9.33 16.52
C GLU A 293 -16.66 8.32 15.49
N VAL A 294 -16.66 8.70 14.20
CA VAL A 294 -16.26 7.87 13.06
C VAL A 294 -15.04 8.45 12.37
N LEU A 295 -14.06 7.60 12.06
CA LEU A 295 -12.91 7.94 11.20
C LEU A 295 -13.29 7.78 9.72
N HIS A 296 -13.17 8.84 8.94
CA HIS A 296 -13.51 8.82 7.52
C HIS A 296 -12.26 8.77 6.65
N PHE A 297 -12.27 7.91 5.64
CA PHE A 297 -11.33 7.89 4.52
C PHE A 297 -12.10 7.86 3.21
N GLY A 298 -11.87 8.82 2.31
CA GLY A 298 -12.52 8.88 1.00
C GLY A 298 -13.40 10.11 0.81
N LYS A 299 -14.59 9.93 0.23
CA LYS A 299 -15.60 10.99 0.07
C LYS A 299 -16.06 11.50 1.41
N LEU A 300 -16.31 12.81 1.48
CA LEU A 300 -17.08 13.40 2.57
C LEU A 300 -18.41 12.64 2.72
N PRO A 301 -18.80 12.29 3.96
CA PRO A 301 -20.07 11.62 4.21
C PRO A 301 -21.25 12.48 3.74
N PRO A 302 -22.43 11.87 3.51
CA PRO A 302 -23.66 12.61 3.24
C PRO A 302 -23.86 13.70 4.29
N GLN A 303 -24.07 14.92 3.82
CA GLN A 303 -24.12 16.10 4.68
C GLN A 303 -25.47 16.18 5.40
N GLU A 304 -25.42 16.41 6.71
CA GLU A 304 -26.60 16.67 7.52
C GLU A 304 -27.19 18.06 7.26
N LYS A 305 -28.38 18.31 7.82
CA LYS A 305 -28.95 19.67 7.84
C LYS A 305 -27.97 20.61 8.56
N PRO A 306 -27.69 21.81 8.02
CA PRO A 306 -26.77 22.74 8.66
C PRO A 306 -27.28 23.20 10.02
N VAL A 307 -26.38 23.31 11.00
CA VAL A 307 -26.67 23.92 12.31
C VAL A 307 -26.79 25.44 12.13
N MET A 308 -27.86 26.04 12.64
CA MET A 308 -28.03 27.50 12.57
C MET A 308 -27.20 28.19 13.66
N LEU A 309 -26.31 29.09 13.25
CA LEU A 309 -25.45 29.89 14.10
C LEU A 309 -25.80 31.37 13.94
N THR A 310 -26.36 31.98 14.98
CA THR A 310 -26.83 33.37 14.94
C THR A 310 -25.94 34.26 15.78
N TYR A 311 -25.28 35.24 15.15
CA TYR A 311 -24.43 36.20 15.85
C TYR A 311 -25.21 37.01 16.89
N GLY A 312 -24.65 37.11 18.09
CA GLY A 312 -25.28 37.76 19.24
C GLY A 312 -26.29 36.89 19.99
N SER A 313 -26.52 35.66 19.54
CA SER A 313 -27.38 34.67 20.20
C SER A 313 -26.59 33.40 20.54
N SER A 314 -26.23 32.61 19.54
CA SER A 314 -25.49 31.34 19.73
C SER A 314 -24.00 31.45 19.40
N VAL A 315 -23.58 32.58 18.81
CA VAL A 315 -22.19 32.87 18.44
C VAL A 315 -21.81 34.31 18.80
N SER A 316 -20.59 34.50 19.26
CA SER A 316 -19.95 35.79 19.55
C SER A 316 -18.51 35.82 19.02
N ASP A 317 -17.84 36.97 19.13
CA ASP A 317 -16.40 37.15 18.80
C ASP A 317 -15.99 36.61 17.42
N ILE A 318 -16.83 36.79 16.41
CA ILE A 318 -16.58 36.29 15.07
C ILE A 318 -15.43 37.03 14.42
N ALA A 319 -14.47 36.28 13.88
CA ALA A 319 -13.41 36.76 13.00
C ALA A 319 -13.51 36.06 11.64
N ILE A 320 -13.65 36.86 10.59
CA ILE A 320 -13.67 36.40 9.20
C ILE A 320 -12.35 36.81 8.55
N LYS A 321 -11.63 35.83 7.99
CA LYS A 321 -10.29 36.01 7.41
C LYS A 321 -10.27 35.52 5.97
N MET A 322 -9.79 36.37 5.07
CA MET A 322 -9.41 35.98 3.72
C MET A 322 -7.90 35.78 3.66
N LYS A 323 -7.45 34.70 3.03
CA LYS A 323 -6.02 34.40 2.84
C LYS A 323 -5.73 34.24 1.36
N ALA A 324 -4.65 34.86 0.90
CA ALA A 324 -4.10 34.55 -0.41
C ALA A 324 -3.27 33.26 -0.30
N GLN A 325 -3.56 32.26 -1.12
CA GLN A 325 -2.89 30.95 -1.12
C GLN A 325 -2.35 30.57 -2.50
N HIS A 326 -1.35 29.69 -2.57
CA HIS A 326 -0.99 29.08 -3.85
C HIS A 326 -2.00 27.97 -4.19
N VAL A 327 -2.93 28.26 -5.11
CA VAL A 327 -4.07 27.39 -5.46
C VAL A 327 -3.93 26.67 -6.80
N SER A 328 -2.78 26.82 -7.47
CA SER A 328 -2.55 26.31 -8.83
C SER A 328 -1.37 25.35 -8.91
N PRO A 329 -1.42 24.18 -8.23
CA PRO A 329 -0.41 23.15 -8.38
C PRO A 329 -0.41 22.59 -9.81
N SER A 330 0.76 22.18 -10.31
CA SER A 330 0.88 21.50 -11.59
C SER A 330 1.68 20.22 -11.42
N PHE A 331 1.07 19.08 -11.74
CA PHE A 331 1.74 17.78 -11.62
C PHE A 331 2.05 17.15 -12.96
N TYR A 332 3.16 16.39 -12.99
CA TYR A 332 3.50 15.52 -14.10
C TYR A 332 3.90 14.12 -13.60
N GLY A 333 3.75 13.14 -14.48
CA GLY A 333 4.19 11.77 -14.27
C GLY A 333 4.77 11.18 -15.55
N TYR A 334 5.18 9.92 -15.47
CA TYR A 334 5.72 9.18 -16.61
C TYR A 334 5.27 7.73 -16.53
N ASN A 335 4.54 7.27 -17.54
CA ASN A 335 4.20 5.88 -17.71
C ASN A 335 5.33 5.22 -18.52
N SER A 336 6.17 4.45 -17.84
CA SER A 336 7.31 3.78 -18.48
C SER A 336 6.92 2.64 -19.40
N SER A 337 5.77 1.99 -19.17
CA SER A 337 5.32 0.88 -20.01
C SER A 337 4.79 1.34 -21.35
N LYS A 338 4.24 2.56 -21.43
CA LYS A 338 3.77 3.18 -22.67
C LYS A 338 4.77 4.18 -23.26
N ASN A 339 5.84 4.50 -22.54
CA ASN A 339 6.74 5.61 -22.83
C ASN A 339 5.99 6.94 -23.03
N GLU A 340 5.15 7.29 -22.05
CA GLU A 340 4.26 8.45 -22.16
C GLU A 340 4.46 9.40 -20.97
N LYS A 341 4.65 10.69 -21.27
CA LYS A 341 4.61 11.74 -20.24
C LYS A 341 3.17 12.04 -19.90
N LEU A 342 2.83 11.94 -18.62
CA LEU A 342 1.50 12.22 -18.11
C LEU A 342 1.44 13.64 -17.58
N THR A 343 0.48 14.42 -18.06
CA THR A 343 0.21 15.80 -17.62
C THR A 343 -1.29 16.04 -17.67
N THR A 344 -1.77 16.99 -16.87
CA THR A 344 -3.16 17.47 -16.94
C THR A 344 -3.20 18.99 -17.13
N GLY A 345 -4.40 19.52 -17.43
CA GLY A 345 -4.65 20.95 -17.48
C GLY A 345 -4.68 21.58 -16.08
N SER A 346 -5.19 22.80 -15.96
CA SER A 346 -5.37 23.43 -14.65
C SER A 346 -6.62 22.88 -13.93
N SER A 347 -6.46 22.52 -12.66
CA SER A 347 -7.58 22.12 -11.80
C SER A 347 -8.17 23.37 -11.16
N LYS A 348 -9.38 23.77 -11.55
CA LYS A 348 -10.11 24.88 -10.92
C LYS A 348 -11.08 24.35 -9.87
N ILE A 349 -11.05 24.97 -8.69
CA ILE A 349 -11.98 24.69 -7.59
C ILE A 349 -13.08 25.74 -7.60
N SER A 350 -14.33 25.30 -7.48
CA SER A 350 -15.48 26.20 -7.42
C SER A 350 -15.83 26.52 -5.97
N HIS A 351 -16.20 27.78 -5.73
CA HIS A 351 -16.69 28.27 -4.45
C HIS A 351 -18.07 28.89 -4.66
N THR A 352 -19.03 28.59 -3.80
CA THR A 352 -20.36 29.23 -3.84
C THR A 352 -20.37 30.52 -3.03
N SER A 353 -19.67 30.55 -1.89
CA SER A 353 -19.44 31.80 -1.15
C SER A 353 -18.69 32.85 -1.99
N ASP A 354 -19.28 34.04 -2.15
CA ASP A 354 -18.70 35.15 -2.93
C ASP A 354 -17.34 35.59 -2.39
N ILE A 355 -17.18 35.62 -1.06
CA ILE A 355 -15.93 36.02 -0.41
C ILE A 355 -14.85 34.96 -0.67
N ALA A 356 -15.20 33.67 -0.52
CA ALA A 356 -14.26 32.59 -0.79
C ALA A 356 -13.85 32.55 -2.27
N LYS A 357 -14.81 32.70 -3.18
CA LYS A 357 -14.57 32.82 -4.62
C LYS A 357 -13.64 34.00 -4.93
N ARG A 358 -13.88 35.15 -4.32
CA ARG A 358 -13.02 36.32 -4.50
C ARG A 358 -11.61 36.11 -3.97
N ALA A 359 -11.47 35.49 -2.79
CA ALA A 359 -10.16 35.14 -2.23
C ALA A 359 -9.39 34.17 -3.13
N TYR A 360 -10.09 33.19 -3.72
CA TYR A 360 -9.53 32.25 -4.69
C TYR A 360 -9.05 32.95 -5.97
N GLU A 361 -9.86 33.83 -6.57
CA GLU A 361 -9.46 34.61 -7.76
C GLU A 361 -8.28 35.55 -7.49
N ILE A 362 -8.21 36.15 -6.29
CA ILE A 362 -7.07 36.97 -5.87
C ILE A 362 -5.83 36.08 -5.71
N SER A 363 -5.99 34.90 -5.10
CA SER A 363 -4.93 33.91 -4.93
C SER A 363 -4.28 33.53 -6.27
N GLU A 364 -5.10 33.22 -7.30
CA GLU A 364 -4.62 32.94 -8.66
C GLU A 364 -3.81 34.10 -9.27
N ARG A 365 -4.20 35.35 -8.98
CA ARG A 365 -3.53 36.54 -9.52
C ARG A 365 -2.27 36.92 -8.75
N THR A 366 -2.24 36.64 -7.45
CA THR A 366 -1.12 36.95 -6.55
C THR A 366 0.01 35.96 -6.76
N PHE A 367 -0.29 34.65 -6.77
CA PHE A 367 0.71 33.59 -6.90
C PHE A 367 0.82 33.09 -8.34
N LYS A 368 1.56 33.83 -9.17
CA LYS A 368 1.75 33.50 -10.59
C LYS A 368 2.81 32.44 -10.87
N THR A 369 3.65 32.13 -9.88
CA THR A 369 4.76 31.17 -10.04
C THR A 369 4.23 29.77 -10.34
N PRO A 370 4.66 29.13 -11.44
CA PRO A 370 4.32 27.74 -11.72
C PRO A 370 4.84 26.82 -10.62
N SER A 371 3.98 25.95 -10.07
CA SER A 371 4.36 24.92 -9.10
C SER A 371 4.38 23.56 -9.78
N LEU A 372 5.33 23.39 -10.72
CA LEU A 372 5.49 22.13 -11.46
C LEU A 372 6.26 21.11 -10.61
N ARG A 373 5.62 20.00 -10.27
CA ARG A 373 6.20 18.93 -9.45
C ARG A 373 5.88 17.55 -10.02
N VAL A 374 6.67 16.55 -9.66
CA VAL A 374 6.29 15.16 -9.91
C VAL A 374 5.08 14.84 -9.05
N ALA A 375 4.07 14.16 -9.60
CA ALA A 375 2.92 13.72 -8.83
C ALA A 375 3.36 12.88 -7.60
N PRO A 376 2.71 13.00 -6.45
CA PRO A 376 3.02 12.23 -5.23
C PRO A 376 2.52 10.76 -5.25
N ILE A 377 2.20 10.23 -6.44
CA ILE A 377 1.73 8.86 -6.66
C ILE A 377 2.45 8.22 -7.85
N LYS A 378 2.48 6.89 -7.93
CA LYS A 378 2.85 6.21 -9.18
C LYS A 378 1.68 6.27 -10.17
N ALA A 379 1.62 7.37 -10.92
CA ALA A 379 0.59 7.56 -11.94
C ALA A 379 0.75 6.60 -13.12
N THR A 380 -0.34 5.94 -13.49
CA THR A 380 -0.48 5.06 -14.66
C THR A 380 -1.19 5.78 -15.82
N SER A 381 -2.01 6.78 -15.51
CA SER A 381 -2.83 7.53 -16.45
C SER A 381 -2.86 9.04 -16.13
N PHE A 382 -3.35 9.84 -17.07
CA PHE A 382 -3.57 11.27 -16.83
C PHE A 382 -4.65 11.53 -15.77
N MET A 383 -5.59 10.59 -15.56
CA MET A 383 -6.62 10.70 -14.52
C MET A 383 -6.01 10.67 -13.12
N ASP A 384 -4.94 9.90 -12.92
CA ASP A 384 -4.22 9.84 -11.65
C ASP A 384 -3.57 11.20 -11.35
N ILE A 385 -2.97 11.83 -12.37
CA ILE A 385 -2.40 13.17 -12.26
C ILE A 385 -3.49 14.20 -11.93
N ASP A 386 -4.64 14.11 -12.61
CA ASP A 386 -5.77 15.00 -12.38
C ASP A 386 -6.33 14.87 -10.96
N ALA A 387 -6.56 13.66 -10.48
CA ALA A 387 -7.04 13.39 -9.13
C ALA A 387 -6.09 13.98 -8.07
N SER A 388 -4.79 13.71 -8.21
CA SER A 388 -3.76 14.21 -7.29
C SER A 388 -3.68 15.75 -7.31
N GLN A 389 -3.68 16.34 -8.51
CA GLN A 389 -3.61 17.79 -8.66
C GLN A 389 -4.85 18.49 -8.10
N LYS A 390 -6.04 17.91 -8.35
CA LYS A 390 -7.31 18.42 -7.84
C LYS A 390 -7.40 18.28 -6.31
N GLY A 391 -6.88 17.20 -5.73
CA GLY A 391 -6.77 17.00 -4.29
C GLY A 391 -5.97 18.12 -3.63
N THR A 392 -4.72 18.32 -4.06
CA THR A 392 -3.86 19.38 -3.52
C THR A 392 -4.43 20.78 -3.78
N ALA A 393 -4.99 21.04 -4.96
CA ALA A 393 -5.63 22.31 -5.27
C ALA A 393 -6.86 22.55 -4.38
N GLY A 394 -7.71 21.54 -4.19
CA GLY A 394 -8.91 21.56 -3.35
C GLY A 394 -8.60 21.85 -1.89
N SER A 395 -7.61 21.16 -1.33
CA SER A 395 -7.16 21.40 0.04
C SER A 395 -6.69 22.85 0.23
N LYS A 396 -5.84 23.39 -0.66
CA LYS A 396 -5.37 24.78 -0.59
C LYS A 396 -6.47 25.80 -0.84
N ALA A 397 -7.41 25.48 -1.72
CA ALA A 397 -8.57 26.30 -2.01
C ALA A 397 -9.50 26.41 -0.79
N SER A 398 -9.64 25.35 0.00
CA SER A 398 -10.47 25.37 1.22
C SER A 398 -9.97 26.39 2.26
N GLU A 399 -8.67 26.69 2.27
CA GLU A 399 -8.01 27.57 3.26
C GLU A 399 -7.99 29.06 2.88
N VAL A 400 -8.56 29.45 1.73
CA VAL A 400 -8.61 30.86 1.27
C VAL A 400 -9.57 31.72 2.08
N PHE A 401 -10.53 31.08 2.77
CA PHE A 401 -11.56 31.72 3.56
C PHE A 401 -11.75 30.95 4.87
N ILE A 402 -11.49 31.63 5.99
CA ILE A 402 -11.57 31.04 7.32
C ILE A 402 -12.45 31.93 8.20
N THR A 403 -13.40 31.31 8.88
CA THR A 403 -14.23 31.97 9.88
C THR A 403 -14.03 31.28 11.22
N SER A 404 -13.82 32.07 12.28
CA SER A 404 -13.69 31.57 13.64
C SER A 404 -14.56 32.39 14.59
N GLY A 405 -14.96 31.82 15.73
CA GLY A 405 -15.74 32.54 16.73
C GLY A 405 -15.92 31.74 18.02
N THR A 406 -16.53 32.38 19.02
CA THR A 406 -16.99 31.73 20.25
C THR A 406 -18.44 31.28 20.07
N THR A 407 -18.83 30.15 20.64
CA THR A 407 -20.19 29.61 20.52
C THR A 407 -20.67 28.98 21.81
N THR A 408 -21.99 29.04 22.02
CA THR A 408 -22.69 28.37 23.11
C THR A 408 -23.33 27.06 22.68
N VAL A 409 -23.17 26.65 21.41
CA VAL A 409 -23.68 25.39 20.87
C VAL A 409 -22.65 24.26 21.10
N PRO A 410 -22.96 23.24 21.92
CA PRO A 410 -22.02 22.17 22.28
C PRO A 410 -21.92 21.03 21.26
N PHE A 411 -22.63 21.13 20.14
CA PHE A 411 -22.81 20.02 19.19
C PHE A 411 -22.05 20.18 17.87
N LEU A 412 -21.22 21.21 17.74
CA LEU A 412 -20.36 21.38 16.56
C LEU A 412 -19.24 20.34 16.57
N TYR A 413 -18.82 19.87 15.39
CA TYR A 413 -17.73 18.89 15.24
C TYR A 413 -17.08 19.01 13.85
N PRO A 414 -15.83 18.54 13.66
CA PRO A 414 -15.17 18.58 12.36
C PRO A 414 -15.97 17.85 11.27
N GLY A 415 -16.21 18.53 10.15
CA GLY A 415 -16.98 18.05 9.01
C GLY A 415 -18.49 18.36 9.07
N CYS A 416 -19.00 18.94 10.17
CA CYS A 416 -20.40 19.38 10.23
C CYS A 416 -20.60 20.70 9.50
N ASN A 417 -21.77 20.87 8.87
CA ASN A 417 -22.13 22.14 8.23
C ASN A 417 -22.89 23.04 9.20
N ALA A 418 -22.66 24.35 9.09
CA ALA A 418 -23.38 25.37 9.82
C ALA A 418 -23.76 26.53 8.90
N ASP A 419 -25.01 26.98 9.00
CA ASP A 419 -25.43 28.24 8.38
C ASP A 419 -25.19 29.35 9.40
N ILE A 420 -24.51 30.42 8.99
CA ILE A 420 -24.23 31.54 9.88
C ILE A 420 -25.03 32.77 9.49
N GLU A 421 -25.67 33.39 10.48
CA GLU A 421 -26.34 34.68 10.35
C GLU A 421 -25.54 35.76 11.06
N MET A 422 -25.33 36.86 10.35
CA MET A 422 -24.59 38.02 10.82
C MET A 422 -25.53 39.20 11.01
N ARG A 423 -25.21 40.09 11.95
CA ARG A 423 -25.98 41.32 12.17
C ARG A 423 -25.92 42.21 10.92
N LYS A 424 -27.06 42.76 10.51
CA LYS A 424 -27.13 43.78 9.45
C LYS A 424 -26.49 45.08 9.94
N ALA A 425 -25.85 45.82 9.04
CA ALA A 425 -25.09 47.02 9.41
C ALA A 425 -25.95 48.14 10.01
N ASP A 426 -27.22 48.21 9.64
CA ASP A 426 -28.17 49.28 9.93
C ASP A 426 -29.30 48.86 10.90
N SER A 427 -29.31 47.63 11.40
CA SER A 427 -30.35 47.15 12.33
C SER A 427 -29.81 46.20 13.39
N SER A 428 -30.69 45.84 14.33
CA SER A 428 -30.45 44.75 15.28
C SER A 428 -30.70 43.37 14.69
N ASP A 429 -31.29 43.29 13.50
CA ASP A 429 -31.63 42.02 12.88
C ASP A 429 -30.39 41.32 12.34
N THR A 430 -30.44 40.00 12.32
CA THR A 430 -29.48 39.17 11.60
C THR A 430 -29.97 38.86 10.19
N ALA A 431 -29.04 38.55 9.30
CA ALA A 431 -29.30 38.03 7.96
C ALA A 431 -28.34 36.90 7.67
N TYR A 432 -28.79 35.95 6.85
CA TYR A 432 -27.94 34.88 6.34
C TYR A 432 -26.67 35.46 5.69
N PHE A 433 -25.52 34.94 6.09
CA PHE A 433 -24.23 35.33 5.55
C PHE A 433 -23.68 34.26 4.62
N THR A 434 -23.40 33.07 5.13
CA THR A 434 -22.83 31.98 4.32
C THR A 434 -22.97 30.62 5.00
N LYS A 435 -22.71 29.56 4.24
CA LYS A 435 -22.65 28.19 4.74
C LYS A 435 -21.21 27.80 5.00
N LEU A 436 -20.96 27.33 6.20
CA LEU A 436 -19.65 26.98 6.71
C LEU A 436 -19.55 25.48 6.98
N MET A 437 -18.34 24.94 6.89
CA MET A 437 -17.98 23.60 7.36
C MET A 437 -16.97 23.74 8.48
N ILE A 438 -17.30 23.18 9.65
CA ILE A 438 -16.43 23.23 10.82
C ILE A 438 -15.21 22.34 10.56
N ILE A 439 -14.01 22.87 10.80
CA ILE A 439 -12.74 22.13 10.66
C ILE A 439 -12.00 22.01 11.99
N GLY A 440 -12.40 22.78 13.00
CA GLY A 440 -11.87 22.66 14.35
C GLY A 440 -12.85 23.23 15.36
N VAL A 441 -12.87 22.63 16.55
CA VAL A 441 -13.71 23.09 17.66
C VAL A 441 -13.04 22.76 18.98
N THR A 442 -13.08 23.69 19.93
CA THR A 442 -12.71 23.42 21.33
C THR A 442 -13.95 23.56 22.18
N HIS A 443 -14.23 22.53 22.97
CA HIS A 443 -15.32 22.48 23.94
C HIS A 443 -14.72 22.54 25.34
N GLU A 444 -15.25 23.39 26.19
CA GLU A 444 -14.88 23.49 27.59
C GLU A 444 -16.15 23.48 28.45
N VAL A 445 -16.26 22.52 29.38
CA VAL A 445 -17.42 22.35 30.27
C VAL A 445 -16.95 22.23 31.71
N ASP A 446 -17.56 22.99 32.62
CA ASP A 446 -17.27 22.90 34.05
C ASP A 446 -18.26 21.98 34.81
N ALA A 447 -18.00 21.76 36.10
CA ALA A 447 -18.85 20.94 36.97
C ALA A 447 -20.30 21.42 37.11
N ARG A 448 -20.56 22.71 36.82
CA ARG A 448 -21.91 23.30 36.86
C ARG A 448 -22.62 23.16 35.52
N GLY A 449 -21.90 22.73 34.48
CA GLY A 449 -22.36 22.58 33.11
C GLY A 449 -22.32 23.90 32.31
N TYR A 450 -21.55 24.90 32.75
CA TYR A 450 -21.26 26.06 31.91
C TYR A 450 -20.37 25.62 30.75
N TYR A 451 -20.82 25.91 29.54
CA TYR A 451 -20.13 25.56 28.31
C TYR A 451 -19.57 26.80 27.63
N GLU A 452 -18.33 26.71 27.19
CA GLU A 452 -17.68 27.66 26.30
C GLU A 452 -17.07 26.90 25.11
N GLY A 453 -17.50 27.29 23.90
CA GLY A 453 -17.01 26.72 22.65
C GLY A 453 -16.22 27.73 21.85
N THR A 454 -15.18 27.29 21.15
CA THR A 454 -14.57 28.05 20.05
C THR A 454 -14.54 27.19 18.80
N PHE A 455 -14.74 27.77 17.62
CA PHE A 455 -14.71 27.01 16.36
C PHE A 455 -13.87 27.71 15.30
N GLU A 456 -13.39 26.92 14.34
CA GLU A 456 -12.79 27.35 13.08
C GLU A 456 -13.48 26.62 11.93
N ALA A 457 -13.78 27.34 10.86
CA ALA A 457 -14.58 26.84 9.75
C ALA A 457 -14.13 27.40 8.40
N ILE A 458 -14.40 26.65 7.34
CA ILE A 458 -14.16 27.00 5.94
C ILE A 458 -15.48 27.11 5.18
N ALA A 459 -15.45 27.53 3.92
CA ALA A 459 -16.64 27.44 3.05
C ALA A 459 -17.00 25.98 2.78
N ALA A 460 -18.26 25.59 2.97
CA ALA A 460 -18.71 24.19 2.89
C ALA A 460 -18.72 23.60 1.46
N ASP A 461 -18.70 24.46 0.44
CA ASP A 461 -19.16 24.12 -0.91
C ASP A 461 -18.06 23.50 -1.80
N THR A 462 -16.81 23.50 -1.34
CA THR A 462 -15.67 23.04 -2.15
C THR A 462 -15.63 21.52 -2.28
N GLY A 463 -16.19 20.80 -1.30
CA GLY A 463 -16.07 19.34 -1.18
C GLY A 463 -14.69 18.87 -0.68
N PHE A 464 -13.83 19.79 -0.23
CA PHE A 464 -12.51 19.51 0.30
C PHE A 464 -12.36 20.07 1.71
N ILE A 465 -11.57 19.37 2.53
CA ILE A 465 -11.12 19.83 3.84
C ILE A 465 -9.61 20.11 3.82
N PRO A 466 -9.08 20.84 4.82
CA PRO A 466 -7.65 21.02 4.96
C PRO A 466 -6.93 19.67 5.05
N ARG A 467 -5.75 19.62 4.42
CA ARG A 467 -4.94 18.41 4.34
C ARG A 467 -4.49 17.99 5.76
N PRO A 468 -4.51 16.68 6.09
CA PRO A 468 -3.88 16.18 7.31
C PRO A 468 -2.36 16.35 7.32
N GLU A 469 -1.79 16.45 8.51
CA GLU A 469 -0.33 16.52 8.69
C GLU A 469 0.30 15.14 8.41
N PHE A 470 1.35 15.13 7.59
CA PHE A 470 2.13 13.93 7.29
C PHE A 470 3.51 14.28 6.71
N GLU A 471 4.45 13.37 6.90
CA GLU A 471 5.80 13.39 6.34
C GLU A 471 5.88 12.48 5.10
N ILE A 472 6.70 12.89 4.11
CA ILE A 472 6.89 12.09 2.89
C ILE A 472 8.01 11.08 3.15
N PRO A 473 7.73 9.77 3.11
CA PRO A 473 8.76 8.74 3.29
C PRO A 473 9.71 8.75 2.09
N LYS A 474 10.99 8.48 2.36
CA LYS A 474 12.03 8.36 1.34
C LYS A 474 12.57 6.94 1.36
N ALA A 475 12.37 6.22 0.27
CA ALA A 475 12.85 4.86 0.14
C ALA A 475 14.33 4.84 -0.27
N GLU A 476 15.12 4.06 0.48
CA GLU A 476 16.54 3.82 0.22
C GLU A 476 16.73 2.56 -0.65
N PRO A 477 17.89 2.35 -1.28
CA PRO A 477 18.15 1.11 -2.01
C PRO A 477 18.08 -0.12 -1.10
N GLN A 478 17.44 -1.19 -1.57
CA GLN A 478 17.23 -2.42 -0.80
C GLN A 478 17.58 -3.67 -1.60
N PHE A 479 17.86 -4.76 -0.90
CA PHE A 479 17.94 -6.08 -1.52
C PHE A 479 16.55 -6.63 -1.80
N ALA A 480 16.45 -7.39 -2.88
CA ALA A 480 15.27 -8.19 -3.18
C ALA A 480 15.67 -9.44 -3.94
N LYS A 481 14.76 -10.41 -3.97
CA LYS A 481 14.89 -11.64 -4.74
C LYS A 481 13.97 -11.61 -5.95
N VAL A 482 14.46 -12.05 -7.10
CA VAL A 482 13.65 -12.19 -8.31
C VAL A 482 12.72 -13.39 -8.16
N ILE A 483 11.40 -13.15 -8.28
CA ILE A 483 10.36 -14.19 -8.18
C ILE A 483 9.82 -14.57 -9.56
N SER A 484 9.80 -13.64 -10.50
CA SER A 484 9.40 -13.92 -11.89
C SER A 484 10.10 -12.99 -12.86
N ASN A 485 10.57 -13.54 -13.98
CA ASN A 485 11.09 -12.79 -15.13
C ASN A 485 10.22 -12.98 -16.39
N SER A 486 9.04 -13.60 -16.24
CA SER A 486 8.09 -13.84 -17.34
C SER A 486 7.16 -12.63 -17.53
N ASP A 487 7.73 -11.52 -18.03
CA ASP A 487 7.00 -10.28 -18.26
C ASP A 487 5.90 -10.44 -19.33
N PRO A 488 4.60 -10.30 -18.97
CA PRO A 488 3.49 -10.42 -19.92
C PRO A 488 3.50 -9.38 -21.05
N SER A 489 4.21 -8.27 -20.86
CA SER A 489 4.29 -7.19 -21.86
C SER A 489 5.58 -7.23 -22.69
N ASP A 490 6.45 -8.22 -22.49
CA ASP A 490 7.72 -8.36 -23.22
C ASP A 490 8.60 -7.08 -23.16
N GLN A 491 8.72 -6.50 -21.96
CA GLN A 491 9.49 -5.27 -21.70
C GLN A 491 10.77 -5.52 -20.88
N GLY A 492 11.14 -6.78 -20.64
CA GLY A 492 12.32 -7.14 -19.85
C GLY A 492 12.23 -6.76 -18.37
N ARG A 493 11.01 -6.66 -17.83
CA ARG A 493 10.75 -6.38 -16.41
C ARG A 493 10.78 -7.66 -15.59
N VAL A 494 10.95 -7.51 -14.28
CA VAL A 494 10.90 -8.62 -13.33
C VAL A 494 9.95 -8.31 -12.17
N LYS A 495 9.34 -9.34 -11.58
CA LYS A 495 8.69 -9.25 -10.26
C LYS A 495 9.68 -9.68 -9.20
N VAL A 496 9.75 -8.92 -8.12
CA VAL A 496 10.70 -9.14 -7.02
C VAL A 496 9.96 -9.20 -5.69
N GLN A 497 10.60 -9.81 -4.70
CA GLN A 497 10.15 -9.84 -3.32
C GLN A 497 11.26 -9.23 -2.45
N PHE A 498 10.93 -8.17 -1.72
CA PHE A 498 11.83 -7.58 -0.73
C PHE A 498 11.94 -8.47 0.51
N ASP A 499 13.01 -8.31 1.29
CA ASP A 499 13.26 -9.15 2.49
C ASP A 499 12.17 -9.01 3.57
N TRP A 500 11.46 -7.88 3.61
CA TRP A 500 10.36 -7.61 4.53
C TRP A 500 8.99 -8.07 4.00
N GLN A 501 8.90 -8.47 2.71
CA GLN A 501 7.67 -9.05 2.15
C GLN A 501 7.62 -10.56 2.45
N ALA A 502 6.43 -11.08 2.73
CA ALA A 502 6.23 -12.49 3.07
C ALA A 502 5.17 -13.15 2.18
N GLY A 503 5.17 -14.48 2.14
CA GLY A 503 4.12 -15.25 1.48
C GLY A 503 4.04 -14.97 -0.02
N GLN A 504 2.89 -14.44 -0.48
CA GLN A 504 2.62 -14.12 -1.88
C GLN A 504 2.84 -12.64 -2.21
N ASP A 505 3.28 -11.83 -1.25
CA ASP A 505 3.51 -10.41 -1.46
C ASP A 505 4.76 -10.22 -2.31
N THR A 506 4.58 -9.51 -3.43
CA THR A 506 5.64 -9.18 -4.38
C THR A 506 5.41 -7.78 -4.92
N THR A 507 6.39 -7.22 -5.60
CA THR A 507 6.16 -6.07 -6.47
C THR A 507 5.30 -6.44 -7.69
N GLU A 508 4.83 -5.42 -8.40
CA GLU A 508 4.47 -5.59 -9.81
C GLU A 508 5.71 -5.82 -10.68
N PHE A 509 5.54 -5.98 -12.00
CA PHE A 509 6.67 -6.04 -12.92
C PHE A 509 7.40 -4.69 -12.97
N ILE A 510 8.63 -4.66 -12.45
CA ILE A 510 9.47 -3.47 -12.35
C ILE A 510 10.60 -3.50 -13.37
N ARG A 511 11.03 -2.31 -13.82
CA ARG A 511 12.07 -2.18 -14.85
C ARG A 511 13.43 -2.60 -14.31
N VAL A 512 14.26 -3.13 -15.22
CA VAL A 512 15.66 -3.45 -14.97
C VAL A 512 16.55 -2.38 -15.60
N MET A 513 17.44 -1.79 -14.80
CA MET A 513 18.47 -0.89 -15.29
C MET A 513 19.51 -1.66 -16.09
N SER A 514 19.88 -1.14 -17.26
CA SER A 514 20.95 -1.67 -18.08
C SER A 514 22.11 -0.67 -18.15
N PRO A 515 23.38 -1.12 -18.23
CA PRO A 515 24.53 -0.27 -18.50
C PRO A 515 24.41 0.57 -19.79
N ASP A 516 23.76 0.02 -20.83
CA ASP A 516 23.49 0.72 -22.08
C ASP A 516 22.15 0.24 -22.65
N ALA A 517 21.22 1.16 -22.91
CA ALA A 517 19.89 0.86 -23.40
C ALA A 517 19.45 1.87 -24.46
N GLY A 518 18.88 1.39 -25.57
CA GLY A 518 18.27 2.25 -26.58
C GLY A 518 17.67 1.48 -27.75
N SER A 519 17.50 2.21 -28.85
CA SER A 519 17.03 1.71 -30.13
C SER A 519 17.76 2.43 -31.29
N SER A 520 17.66 1.88 -32.50
CA SER A 520 18.12 2.50 -33.75
C SER A 520 17.33 1.95 -34.94
N ASP A 521 17.49 2.54 -36.12
CA ASP A 521 16.85 2.07 -37.37
C ASP A 521 17.18 0.61 -37.72
N LYS A 522 18.28 0.07 -37.19
CA LYS A 522 18.71 -1.33 -37.41
C LYS A 522 18.35 -2.25 -36.25
N VAL A 523 18.14 -1.71 -35.05
CA VAL A 523 17.87 -2.47 -33.82
C VAL A 523 16.76 -1.76 -33.05
N ASN A 524 15.52 -2.14 -33.36
CA ASN A 524 14.32 -1.44 -32.84
C ASN A 524 14.08 -1.64 -31.33
N LYS A 525 14.51 -2.77 -30.76
CA LYS A 525 14.38 -3.10 -29.33
C LYS A 525 15.70 -3.67 -28.81
N ASN A 526 15.98 -3.44 -27.53
CA ASN A 526 17.13 -4.02 -26.82
C ASN A 526 18.50 -3.72 -27.46
N ARG A 527 18.68 -2.54 -28.07
CA ARG A 527 20.03 -2.11 -28.48
C ARG A 527 20.81 -1.73 -27.22
N GLY A 528 22.00 -2.29 -27.06
CA GLY A 528 22.88 -2.08 -25.90
C GLY A 528 23.11 -3.39 -25.15
N PHE A 529 23.22 -3.32 -23.83
CA PHE A 529 23.38 -4.49 -22.97
C PHE A 529 22.01 -5.00 -22.52
N MET A 530 21.65 -6.23 -22.88
CA MET A 530 20.37 -6.84 -22.50
C MET A 530 20.63 -8.10 -21.69
N SER A 531 20.39 -8.03 -20.38
CA SER A 531 20.44 -9.17 -19.47
C SER A 531 19.35 -9.02 -18.42
N VAL A 532 18.35 -9.89 -18.45
CA VAL A 532 17.26 -9.91 -17.47
C VAL A 532 17.67 -10.85 -16.33
N PRO A 533 17.60 -10.43 -15.06
CA PRO A 533 17.84 -11.31 -13.91
C PRO A 533 16.95 -12.56 -13.94
N GLU A 534 17.50 -13.67 -13.47
CA GLU A 534 16.81 -14.96 -13.41
C GLU A 534 16.04 -15.15 -12.10
N VAL A 535 15.03 -16.01 -12.12
CA VAL A 535 14.28 -16.36 -10.91
C VAL A 535 15.24 -16.97 -9.88
N GLY A 536 15.24 -16.39 -8.67
CA GLY A 536 16.14 -16.78 -7.59
C GLY A 536 17.32 -15.84 -7.38
N ASP A 537 17.63 -14.98 -8.35
CA ASP A 537 18.74 -14.04 -8.24
C ASP A 537 18.48 -13.00 -7.14
N GLN A 538 19.54 -12.66 -6.41
CA GLN A 538 19.56 -11.51 -5.51
C GLN A 538 19.95 -10.26 -6.30
N ILE A 539 19.20 -9.20 -6.09
CA ILE A 539 19.36 -7.92 -6.78
C ILE A 539 19.37 -6.76 -5.79
N ILE A 540 19.85 -5.60 -6.24
CA ILE A 540 19.57 -4.32 -5.60
C ILE A 540 18.42 -3.63 -6.34
N VAL A 541 17.43 -3.18 -5.59
CA VAL A 541 16.33 -2.33 -6.03
C VAL A 541 16.56 -0.93 -5.53
N ASN A 542 16.29 0.07 -6.37
CA ASN A 542 16.26 1.47 -5.99
C ASN A 542 14.92 2.08 -6.42
N PHE A 543 14.63 3.31 -6.00
CA PHE A 543 13.32 3.93 -6.08
C PHE A 543 13.40 5.23 -6.88
N VAL A 544 12.63 5.33 -7.95
CA VAL A 544 12.62 6.54 -8.79
C VAL A 544 12.11 7.72 -7.95
N HIS A 545 12.92 8.78 -7.84
CA HIS A 545 12.67 9.92 -6.95
C HIS A 545 12.57 9.56 -5.46
N GLN A 546 13.19 8.45 -5.00
CA GLN A 546 13.08 7.94 -3.63
C GLN A 546 11.63 7.63 -3.20
N HIS A 547 10.73 7.40 -4.17
CA HIS A 547 9.33 7.14 -3.88
C HIS A 547 9.10 5.62 -3.69
N PRO A 548 8.55 5.17 -2.55
CA PRO A 548 8.45 3.74 -2.22
C PRO A 548 7.62 2.94 -3.24
N ASP A 549 6.61 3.57 -3.85
CA ASP A 549 5.79 2.95 -4.91
C ASP A 549 6.48 2.85 -6.28
N ARG A 550 7.72 3.33 -6.46
CA ARG A 550 8.43 3.37 -7.75
C ARG A 550 9.73 2.56 -7.79
N PRO A 551 9.71 1.28 -7.41
CA PRO A 551 10.90 0.43 -7.46
C PRO A 551 11.37 0.16 -8.90
N PHE A 552 12.68 0.04 -9.07
CA PHE A 552 13.35 -0.48 -10.27
C PHE A 552 14.62 -1.24 -9.86
N VAL A 553 14.99 -2.26 -10.63
CA VAL A 553 16.20 -3.05 -10.38
C VAL A 553 17.42 -2.26 -10.84
N MET A 554 18.37 -2.03 -9.95
CA MET A 554 19.66 -1.40 -10.27
C MET A 554 20.65 -2.40 -10.88
N GLY A 555 20.66 -3.64 -10.39
CA GLY A 555 21.54 -4.70 -10.87
C GLY A 555 21.53 -5.94 -9.98
N GLY A 556 22.18 -7.01 -10.44
CA GLY A 556 22.41 -8.22 -9.63
C GLY A 556 23.47 -7.99 -8.56
N MET A 557 23.30 -8.64 -7.41
CA MET A 557 24.28 -8.63 -6.33
C MET A 557 24.62 -10.07 -5.93
N PHE A 558 25.88 -10.47 -6.11
CA PHE A 558 26.34 -11.77 -5.66
C PHE A 558 26.41 -11.83 -4.13
N HIS A 559 25.92 -12.92 -3.55
CA HIS A 559 26.12 -13.26 -2.13
C HIS A 559 27.15 -14.39 -1.99
N GLY A 560 27.56 -14.69 -0.75
CA GLY A 560 28.62 -15.67 -0.47
C GLY A 560 28.37 -17.12 -0.93
N GLY A 561 27.18 -17.44 -1.43
CA GLY A 561 26.85 -18.75 -2.00
C GLY A 561 27.05 -18.85 -3.52
N ILE A 562 27.10 -17.71 -4.22
CA ILE A 562 27.20 -17.66 -5.69
C ILE A 562 28.34 -16.78 -6.20
N GLY A 563 28.86 -15.87 -5.36
CA GLY A 563 29.97 -15.00 -5.70
C GLY A 563 31.31 -15.74 -5.65
N ALA A 564 32.09 -15.61 -6.71
CA ALA A 564 33.47 -16.07 -6.78
C ALA A 564 34.32 -15.08 -7.61
N GLY A 565 35.60 -14.93 -7.30
CA GLY A 565 36.51 -13.97 -7.94
C GLY A 565 37.33 -13.16 -6.94
N GLY A 566 38.13 -12.19 -7.41
CA GLY A 566 38.88 -11.29 -6.53
C GLY A 566 40.07 -11.91 -5.77
N GLY A 567 40.42 -13.18 -6.04
CA GLY A 567 41.57 -13.87 -5.44
C GLY A 567 42.92 -13.23 -5.78
N ALA A 568 44.03 -13.82 -5.31
CA ALA A 568 45.38 -13.29 -5.52
C ALA A 568 45.65 -12.98 -7.01
N GLY A 569 45.85 -11.71 -7.33
CA GLY A 569 46.07 -11.20 -8.69
C GLY A 569 44.82 -10.69 -9.42
N ASN A 570 43.61 -11.07 -9.01
CA ASN A 570 42.33 -10.65 -9.61
C ASN A 570 42.33 -10.61 -11.15
N ASN A 571 42.81 -11.68 -11.77
CA ASN A 571 43.13 -11.72 -13.19
C ASN A 571 41.94 -12.10 -14.08
N VAL A 572 40.85 -12.64 -13.54
CA VAL A 572 39.77 -13.23 -14.33
C VAL A 572 38.58 -12.28 -14.43
N MET A 573 38.15 -12.01 -15.65
CA MET A 573 36.88 -11.36 -15.96
C MET A 573 36.09 -12.26 -16.90
N SER A 574 34.79 -12.43 -16.64
CA SER A 574 33.97 -13.32 -17.46
C SER A 574 32.53 -12.83 -17.56
N PHE A 575 31.90 -13.11 -18.70
CA PHE A 575 30.47 -13.10 -18.90
C PHE A 575 30.00 -14.54 -19.12
N SER A 576 29.22 -15.07 -18.19
CA SER A 576 28.69 -16.44 -18.25
C SER A 576 27.17 -16.42 -18.27
N GLY A 577 26.57 -17.14 -19.22
CA GLY A 577 25.12 -17.31 -19.31
C GLY A 577 24.64 -18.57 -18.58
N ARG A 578 23.32 -18.69 -18.38
CA ARG A 578 22.68 -19.84 -17.71
C ARG A 578 23.01 -21.20 -18.33
N SER A 579 23.29 -21.26 -19.63
CA SER A 579 23.65 -22.49 -20.34
C SER A 579 25.10 -22.95 -20.12
N GLY A 580 25.92 -22.14 -19.43
CA GLY A 580 27.36 -22.37 -19.29
C GLY A 580 28.21 -21.86 -20.46
N ALA A 581 27.58 -21.25 -21.47
CA ALA A 581 28.27 -20.47 -22.48
C ALA A 581 28.95 -19.26 -21.82
N GLU A 582 30.16 -18.94 -22.27
CA GLU A 582 31.07 -18.05 -21.54
C GLU A 582 31.99 -17.28 -22.50
N LEU A 583 32.18 -15.99 -22.21
CA LEU A 583 33.30 -15.19 -22.66
C LEU A 583 34.20 -14.89 -21.47
N LYS A 584 35.45 -15.34 -21.50
CA LYS A 584 36.41 -15.21 -20.39
C LYS A 584 37.71 -14.56 -20.83
N TYR A 585 38.19 -13.62 -20.04
CA TYR A 585 39.50 -13.01 -20.13
C TYR A 585 40.31 -13.33 -18.87
N ASP A 586 41.53 -13.84 -19.04
CA ASP A 586 42.50 -14.04 -17.98
C ASP A 586 43.69 -13.09 -18.21
N ASN A 587 43.74 -12.00 -17.46
CA ASN A 587 44.76 -10.96 -17.52
C ASN A 587 46.13 -11.41 -16.99
N GLY A 588 46.19 -12.52 -16.23
CA GLY A 588 47.44 -13.08 -15.74
C GLY A 588 48.15 -13.88 -16.83
N ALA A 589 47.39 -14.68 -17.56
CA ALA A 589 47.87 -15.41 -18.73
C ALA A 589 47.88 -14.58 -20.02
N GLY A 590 47.13 -13.47 -20.08
CA GLY A 590 46.85 -12.73 -21.31
C GLY A 590 45.91 -13.47 -22.27
N SER A 591 45.18 -14.47 -21.75
CA SER A 591 44.39 -15.40 -22.57
C SER A 591 42.92 -14.99 -22.68
N MET A 592 42.25 -15.37 -23.78
CA MET A 592 40.84 -15.12 -24.03
C MET A 592 40.15 -16.40 -24.50
N ASN A 593 38.95 -16.69 -23.99
CA ASN A 593 38.17 -17.86 -24.36
C ASN A 593 36.72 -17.50 -24.67
N LEU A 594 36.23 -17.92 -25.83
CA LEU A 594 34.81 -17.96 -26.16
C LEU A 594 34.36 -19.42 -26.21
N LYS A 595 33.46 -19.81 -25.32
CA LYS A 595 33.02 -21.19 -25.12
C LYS A 595 31.49 -21.28 -25.21
N ASP A 596 30.98 -22.26 -25.93
CA ASP A 596 29.54 -22.55 -25.96
C ASP A 596 29.13 -23.57 -24.87
N GLN A 597 27.83 -23.90 -24.82
CA GLN A 597 27.31 -24.91 -23.88
C GLN A 597 27.79 -26.34 -24.18
N GLY A 598 28.13 -26.63 -25.44
CA GLY A 598 28.56 -27.95 -25.91
C GLY A 598 30.06 -28.21 -25.75
N GLY A 599 30.82 -27.20 -25.32
CA GLY A 599 32.27 -27.24 -25.12
C GLY A 599 33.09 -26.82 -26.35
N ALA A 600 32.45 -26.49 -27.48
CA ALA A 600 33.14 -25.88 -28.61
C ALA A 600 33.71 -24.52 -28.19
N ASN A 601 34.92 -24.20 -28.66
CA ASN A 601 35.61 -23.00 -28.21
C ASN A 601 36.56 -22.38 -29.23
N MET A 602 36.80 -21.09 -29.04
CA MET A 602 37.90 -20.34 -29.63
C MET A 602 38.75 -19.77 -28.50
N PHE A 603 39.98 -20.28 -28.39
CA PHE A 603 40.90 -19.94 -27.30
C PHE A 603 42.16 -19.26 -27.84
N PHE A 604 42.45 -18.07 -27.33
CA PHE A 604 43.69 -17.35 -27.54
C PHE A 604 44.52 -17.48 -26.26
N ASP A 605 45.75 -17.99 -26.35
CA ASP A 605 46.52 -18.39 -25.16
C ASP A 605 47.31 -17.26 -24.49
N GLY A 606 47.38 -16.08 -25.12
CA GLY A 606 48.19 -14.93 -24.67
C GLY A 606 49.65 -14.95 -25.13
N ALA A 607 50.17 -16.08 -25.63
CA ALA A 607 51.49 -16.21 -26.23
C ALA A 607 51.49 -16.05 -27.76
N GLY A 608 50.31 -15.78 -28.34
CA GLY A 608 50.11 -15.57 -29.77
C GLY A 608 49.57 -16.79 -30.51
N ASN A 609 49.19 -17.86 -29.79
CA ASN A 609 48.52 -19.01 -30.40
C ASN A 609 47.01 -18.88 -30.32
N VAL A 610 46.33 -19.47 -31.31
CA VAL A 610 44.88 -19.61 -31.33
C VAL A 610 44.51 -21.07 -31.56
N VAL A 611 43.52 -21.56 -30.81
CA VAL A 611 42.94 -22.89 -30.97
C VAL A 611 41.45 -22.73 -31.25
N HIS A 612 40.98 -23.39 -32.31
CA HIS A 612 39.57 -23.47 -32.66
C HIS A 612 39.11 -24.92 -32.60
N ASN A 613 38.26 -25.23 -31.63
CA ASN A 613 37.77 -26.57 -31.36
C ASN A 613 36.27 -26.65 -31.64
N ALA A 614 35.91 -27.56 -32.55
CA ALA A 614 34.52 -27.97 -32.78
C ALA A 614 34.38 -29.44 -32.41
N ASN A 615 33.35 -29.77 -31.63
CA ASN A 615 33.17 -31.14 -31.12
C ASN A 615 32.45 -32.06 -32.12
N ASN A 616 31.68 -31.48 -33.05
CA ASN A 616 30.97 -32.18 -34.10
C ASN A 616 31.49 -31.66 -35.44
N ASP A 617 30.68 -30.90 -36.16
CA ASP A 617 31.03 -30.36 -37.47
C ASP A 617 31.57 -28.92 -37.37
N SER A 618 32.55 -28.59 -38.22
CA SER A 618 33.05 -27.23 -38.41
C SER A 618 32.93 -26.83 -39.88
N THR A 619 32.00 -25.94 -40.19
CA THR A 619 31.75 -25.45 -41.55
C THR A 619 32.26 -24.02 -41.72
N LYS A 620 33.00 -23.75 -42.80
CA LYS A 620 33.48 -22.40 -43.16
C LYS A 620 33.09 -22.06 -44.59
N THR A 621 32.18 -21.11 -44.76
CA THR A 621 31.76 -20.59 -46.06
C THR A 621 32.50 -19.28 -46.36
N VAL A 622 33.07 -19.17 -47.57
CA VAL A 622 33.77 -17.96 -48.02
C VAL A 622 33.12 -17.50 -49.32
N GLY A 623 32.47 -16.33 -49.30
CA GLY A 623 31.65 -15.86 -50.42
C GLY A 623 32.43 -15.43 -51.66
N ASN A 624 33.71 -15.08 -51.49
CA ASN A 624 34.62 -14.75 -52.58
C ASN A 624 35.87 -15.65 -52.45
N ASN A 625 37.06 -15.08 -52.23
CA ASN A 625 38.30 -15.84 -52.18
C ASN A 625 38.75 -16.14 -50.75
N LYS A 626 39.27 -17.36 -50.52
CA LYS A 626 39.96 -17.75 -49.29
C LYS A 626 41.47 -17.87 -49.56
N THR A 627 42.28 -17.13 -48.81
CA THR A 627 43.75 -17.20 -48.87
C THR A 627 44.29 -17.51 -47.47
N ASP A 628 44.94 -18.68 -47.32
CA ASP A 628 45.65 -19.04 -46.09
C ASP A 628 47.17 -18.92 -46.35
N LYS A 629 47.85 -17.95 -45.72
CA LYS A 629 49.32 -17.84 -45.80
C LYS A 629 49.94 -18.50 -44.58
N ILE A 630 50.56 -19.66 -44.80
CA ILE A 630 51.14 -20.48 -43.74
C ILE A 630 52.65 -20.36 -43.83
N GLY A 631 53.28 -19.80 -42.79
CA GLY A 631 54.70 -19.43 -42.81
C GLY A 631 55.66 -20.62 -42.74
N ASN A 632 55.20 -21.76 -42.25
CA ASN A 632 56.01 -22.98 -42.15
C ASN A 632 55.24 -24.19 -42.69
N ASN A 633 54.46 -24.89 -41.84
CA ASN A 633 53.82 -26.15 -42.21
C ASN A 633 52.30 -26.13 -42.00
N LYS A 634 51.58 -26.82 -42.91
CA LYS A 634 50.17 -27.16 -42.75
C LYS A 634 50.03 -28.68 -42.66
N ASN A 635 49.66 -29.17 -41.48
CA ASN A 635 49.33 -30.58 -41.29
C ASN A 635 47.81 -30.76 -41.35
N SER A 636 47.34 -31.76 -42.10
CA SER A 636 45.93 -32.09 -42.20
C SER A 636 45.80 -33.60 -42.19
N LYS A 637 45.09 -34.13 -41.20
CA LYS A 637 44.78 -35.55 -41.08
C LYS A 637 43.29 -35.73 -41.35
N LEU A 638 42.96 -36.54 -42.33
CA LEU A 638 41.59 -36.88 -42.68
C LEU A 638 41.39 -38.37 -42.38
N ASP A 639 40.75 -38.67 -41.27
CA ASP A 639 40.38 -40.04 -40.91
C ASP A 639 38.94 -40.27 -41.41
N VAL A 640 38.80 -40.90 -42.58
CA VAL A 640 37.48 -41.29 -43.10
C VAL A 640 37.11 -42.63 -42.48
N THR A 641 36.04 -42.65 -41.66
CA THR A 641 35.39 -43.90 -41.27
C THR A 641 34.38 -44.22 -42.36
N ILE A 642 34.64 -45.26 -43.16
CA ILE A 642 33.74 -45.74 -44.22
C ILE A 642 32.59 -46.52 -43.61
#